data_AF-A0AAE8SYR5-F1
#
_entry.id   AF-A0AAE8SYR5-F1
#
_cell.length_a   1.000
_cell.length_b   1.000
_cell.length_c   1.000
_cell.angle_alpha   90.00
_cell.angle_beta   90.00
_cell.angle_gamma   90.00
#
_symmetry.space_group_name_H-M   'P 1'
#
loop_
_entity.id
_entity.type
_entity.pdbx_description
1 polymer ?
#
loop_
_entity_poly.entity_id
_entity_poly.type
_entity_poly.pdbx_seq_one_letter_code
_entity_poly.pdbx_strand_id
1 'polypeptide(L)'
;MGPIARVFHHSAKPVSLLEFTDALQATCPRLHPRARHSRHRTIGLATSGGVDSMALAYLFSLLRTQNPTFLIGDSPCSDVTAMVIDHKLRPNSAQEARAVVAELGKMRHISPRVLELNWGDVDPLTLTNLETAARRLRYRLLGETCAWGNIDNLFLGHHADDMHETVLMRLLGGHPARGLAGMRRSNDIPECYDMHGAYQSGFVDQMAGKRPPLTYNIRRKEAHGLRRDLLSDMRPQLRVPIDDRLSYLDVKPRPPPEDHENYTYEEGYDDLIEEWGGETPRSKEKPELDQLDTEDGGVRICRPLLDFEKDRLIATCEQNGITWFEDPTNADPGLTTRNAVRHLVRNHELPEALRRPAILRLAERVRERVQGEEEEARQLLLERTNVLDFRTNAGTLEVEFPDLHPGEDLERNRTVAALLVRRIIEVVSPETHSPALPSLQGTVSRLFPRLATPAHPTSQPASFNIASVLLSRLPDGSSSSSSGAGAARWLLSRAPYPAPNPLPEAHYFQAKGFPHHGHGVVRMKPRWTYVRKKWRLFDGRFWVLLRLRIPGRFTVAPFRPEHSKAFKAALGREERERLEALLVGHAPGKVRYTLPAVYYDGVVDLEGDGGGTVPGRGGLGMMVALPSLGVHLPGLEKLMTYEVRYKKVDREILEKCHMSVL
;
A
#
# COMPACT_ATOMS: atom_id res chain seq x y z
N MET A 1 -30.46 -8.46 -62.52
CA MET A 1 -30.42 -9.00 -61.15
C MET A 1 -29.61 -8.02 -60.31
N GLY A 2 -30.29 -7.22 -59.48
CA GLY A 2 -29.61 -6.24 -58.62
C GLY A 2 -28.80 -6.94 -57.52
N PRO A 3 -27.67 -6.36 -57.07
CA PRO A 3 -26.95 -6.90 -55.93
C PRO A 3 -27.84 -6.76 -54.70
N ILE A 4 -28.13 -7.91 -54.10
CA ILE A 4 -28.87 -8.02 -52.84
C ILE A 4 -28.12 -7.17 -51.81
N ALA A 5 -28.76 -6.10 -51.34
CA ALA A 5 -28.29 -5.31 -50.22
C ALA A 5 -28.12 -6.26 -49.02
N ARG A 6 -26.88 -6.47 -48.58
CA ARG A 6 -26.58 -7.11 -47.29
C ARG A 6 -27.01 -6.15 -46.19
N VAL A 7 -28.32 -6.12 -45.89
CA VAL A 7 -28.86 -5.50 -44.68
C VAL A 7 -28.60 -6.47 -43.53
N PHE A 8 -27.35 -6.58 -43.10
CA PHE A 8 -27.07 -7.03 -41.74
C PHE A 8 -27.13 -5.76 -40.89
N HIS A 9 -28.23 -5.59 -40.14
CA HIS A 9 -28.19 -4.65 -39.02
C HIS A 9 -27.06 -5.10 -38.09
N HIS A 10 -25.95 -4.36 -38.08
CA HIS A 10 -24.85 -4.53 -37.14
C HIS A 10 -25.31 -4.08 -35.74
N SER A 11 -26.32 -4.74 -35.15
CA SER A 11 -26.55 -4.55 -33.73
C SER A 11 -25.39 -5.18 -32.98
N ALA A 12 -24.68 -4.37 -32.18
CA ALA A 12 -23.60 -4.86 -31.34
C ALA A 12 -24.17 -5.94 -30.40
N LYS A 13 -23.47 -7.07 -30.27
CA LYS A 13 -23.91 -8.14 -29.37
C LYS A 13 -23.71 -7.70 -27.91
N PRO A 14 -24.67 -7.96 -27.01
CA PRO A 14 -24.50 -7.70 -25.58
C PRO A 14 -23.28 -8.45 -25.03
N VAL A 15 -22.76 -7.98 -23.90
CA VAL A 15 -21.69 -8.67 -23.18
C VAL A 15 -22.26 -9.93 -22.54
N SER A 16 -21.69 -11.09 -22.88
CA SER A 16 -22.08 -12.36 -22.25
C SER A 16 -21.46 -12.48 -20.86
N LEU A 17 -22.11 -13.28 -20.00
CA LEU A 17 -21.61 -13.49 -18.64
C LEU A 17 -20.25 -14.18 -18.61
N LEU A 18 -20.00 -15.10 -19.54
CA LEU A 18 -18.73 -15.82 -19.64
C LEU A 18 -17.58 -14.85 -19.97
N GLU A 19 -17.75 -14.03 -21.01
CA GLU A 19 -16.76 -13.00 -21.38
C GLU A 19 -16.47 -12.05 -20.20
N PHE A 20 -17.52 -11.63 -19.48
CA PHE A 20 -17.34 -10.76 -18.31
C PHE A 20 -16.60 -11.47 -17.17
N THR A 21 -16.86 -12.75 -16.96
CA THR A 21 -16.18 -13.56 -15.93
C THR A 21 -14.69 -13.72 -16.26
N ASP A 22 -14.35 -13.98 -17.51
CA ASP A 22 -12.97 -14.09 -17.97
C ASP A 22 -12.22 -12.77 -17.80
N ALA A 23 -12.85 -11.66 -18.19
CA ALA A 23 -12.29 -10.32 -18.01
C ALA A 23 -12.10 -9.96 -16.52
N LEU A 24 -13.03 -10.39 -15.66
CA LEU A 24 -12.94 -10.19 -14.22
C LEU A 24 -11.78 -10.98 -13.61
N GLN A 25 -11.62 -12.25 -13.98
CA GLN A 25 -10.50 -13.09 -13.52
C GLN A 25 -9.14 -12.55 -13.98
N ALA A 26 -9.07 -12.09 -15.22
CA ALA A 26 -7.85 -11.47 -15.76
C ALA A 26 -7.52 -10.11 -15.10
N THR A 27 -8.52 -9.42 -14.56
CA THR A 27 -8.34 -8.15 -13.82
C THR A 27 -7.96 -8.38 -12.37
N CYS A 28 -8.55 -9.39 -11.73
CA CYS A 28 -8.34 -9.73 -10.33
C CYS A 28 -7.80 -11.17 -10.19
N PRO A 29 -6.52 -11.43 -10.53
CA PRO A 29 -5.93 -12.74 -10.34
C PRO A 29 -5.85 -13.10 -8.85
N ARG A 30 -5.83 -14.40 -8.56
CA ARG A 30 -5.64 -14.93 -7.20
C ARG A 30 -4.21 -14.67 -6.75
N LEU A 31 -4.03 -13.98 -5.62
CA LEU A 31 -2.72 -13.67 -5.06
C LEU A 31 -2.28 -14.72 -4.04
N HIS A 32 -3.24 -15.38 -3.38
CA HIS A 32 -3.00 -16.34 -2.32
C HIS A 32 -3.67 -17.68 -2.64
N PRO A 33 -3.21 -18.40 -3.68
CA PRO A 33 -3.79 -19.69 -4.06
C PRO A 33 -3.66 -20.75 -2.95
N ARG A 34 -2.71 -20.58 -2.03
CA ARG A 34 -2.52 -21.47 -0.86
C ARG A 34 -3.50 -21.21 0.28
N ALA A 35 -4.26 -20.11 0.25
CA ALA A 35 -5.27 -19.85 1.26
C ALA A 35 -6.38 -20.91 1.17
N ARG A 36 -6.58 -21.67 2.25
CA ARG A 36 -7.59 -22.75 2.29
C ARG A 36 -9.00 -22.20 2.41
N HIS A 37 -9.15 -21.13 3.18
CA HIS A 37 -10.44 -20.48 3.38
C HIS A 37 -10.30 -18.98 3.18
N SER A 38 -11.23 -18.43 2.42
CA SER A 38 -11.39 -17.00 2.27
C SER A 38 -12.76 -16.55 2.71
N ARG A 39 -12.79 -15.41 3.38
CA ARG A 39 -14.03 -14.77 3.83
C ARG A 39 -14.70 -14.10 2.65
N HIS A 40 -16.03 -14.11 2.63
CA HIS A 40 -16.75 -13.32 1.67
C HIS A 40 -16.49 -11.83 1.90
N ARG A 41 -16.18 -11.10 0.84
CA ARG A 41 -15.92 -9.67 0.88
C ARG A 41 -16.90 -8.90 0.04
N THR A 42 -17.18 -7.68 0.49
CA THR A 42 -17.96 -6.70 -0.27
C THR A 42 -17.07 -6.02 -1.29
N ILE A 43 -17.59 -5.81 -2.49
CA ILE A 43 -16.91 -5.04 -3.53
C ILE A 43 -17.55 -3.67 -3.71
N GLY A 44 -16.75 -2.72 -4.18
CA GLY A 44 -17.20 -1.37 -4.50
C GLY A 44 -17.34 -1.20 -6.01
N LEU A 45 -18.42 -0.57 -6.47
CA LEU A 45 -18.56 -0.09 -7.84
C LEU A 45 -18.60 1.44 -7.82
N ALA A 46 -17.75 2.13 -8.58
CA ALA A 46 -17.93 3.56 -8.78
C ALA A 46 -18.92 3.78 -9.94
N THR A 47 -20.10 4.30 -9.62
CA THR A 47 -21.21 4.45 -10.56
C THR A 47 -21.51 5.91 -10.81
N SER A 48 -21.24 6.40 -12.02
CA SER A 48 -21.54 7.79 -12.41
C SER A 48 -22.98 7.98 -12.87
N GLY A 49 -23.69 6.89 -13.20
CA GLY A 49 -25.02 6.92 -13.80
C GLY A 49 -25.03 6.79 -15.32
N GLY A 50 -23.87 6.94 -15.97
CA GLY A 50 -23.71 6.69 -17.41
C GLY A 50 -23.79 5.20 -17.76
N VAL A 51 -24.04 4.94 -19.06
CA VAL A 51 -24.26 3.59 -19.61
C VAL A 51 -23.18 2.59 -19.22
N ASP A 52 -21.91 2.99 -19.22
CA ASP A 52 -20.78 2.09 -18.94
C ASP A 52 -20.81 1.59 -17.49
N SER A 53 -21.14 2.49 -16.55
CA SER A 53 -21.22 2.16 -15.13
C SER A 53 -22.49 1.39 -14.77
N MET A 54 -23.59 1.65 -15.48
CA MET A 54 -24.86 0.93 -15.31
C MET A 54 -24.77 -0.49 -15.89
N ALA A 55 -24.12 -0.66 -17.04
CA ALA A 55 -23.81 -1.96 -17.62
C ALA A 55 -22.92 -2.78 -16.67
N LEU A 56 -21.87 -2.17 -16.11
CA LEU A 56 -21.00 -2.82 -15.11
C LEU A 56 -21.79 -3.29 -13.88
N ALA A 57 -22.65 -2.43 -13.33
CA ALA A 57 -23.51 -2.77 -12.20
C ALA A 57 -24.43 -3.94 -12.54
N TYR A 58 -25.10 -3.89 -13.70
CA TYR A 58 -25.96 -4.97 -14.17
C TYR A 58 -25.21 -6.30 -14.32
N LEU A 59 -24.01 -6.30 -14.92
CA LEU A 59 -23.19 -7.50 -15.10
C LEU A 59 -22.80 -8.14 -13.77
N PHE A 60 -22.48 -7.35 -12.73
CA PHE A 60 -22.24 -7.86 -11.39
C PHE A 60 -23.51 -8.43 -10.72
N SER A 61 -24.66 -7.76 -10.88
CA SER A 61 -25.96 -8.26 -10.41
C SER A 61 -26.31 -9.62 -11.05
N LEU A 62 -26.11 -9.74 -12.36
CA LEU A 62 -26.32 -10.97 -13.11
C LEU A 62 -25.36 -12.08 -12.66
N LEU A 63 -24.06 -11.78 -12.55
CA LEU A 63 -23.03 -12.72 -12.11
C LEU A 63 -23.32 -13.26 -10.72
N ARG A 64 -23.72 -12.38 -9.80
CA ARG A 64 -24.06 -12.75 -8.42
C ARG A 64 -25.29 -13.66 -8.36
N THR A 65 -26.28 -13.39 -9.22
CA THR A 65 -27.52 -14.17 -9.29
C THR A 65 -27.25 -15.59 -9.82
N GLN A 66 -26.42 -15.73 -10.86
CA GLN A 66 -26.14 -17.03 -11.47
C GLN A 66 -25.06 -17.82 -10.74
N ASN A 67 -24.08 -17.14 -10.13
CA ASN A 67 -22.97 -17.77 -9.42
C ASN A 67 -22.76 -17.12 -8.04
N PRO A 68 -23.45 -17.59 -6.98
CA PRO A 68 -23.30 -17.06 -5.63
C PRO A 68 -21.96 -17.34 -4.93
N THR A 69 -21.03 -18.04 -5.58
CA THR A 69 -19.71 -18.34 -5.01
C THR A 69 -18.58 -17.86 -5.90
N PHE A 70 -18.87 -16.98 -6.87
CA PHE A 70 -17.86 -16.40 -7.73
C PHE A 70 -16.79 -15.65 -6.91
N LEU A 71 -15.56 -15.76 -7.37
CA LEU A 71 -14.37 -15.27 -6.67
C LEU A 71 -13.87 -14.01 -7.33
N ILE A 72 -13.44 -13.07 -6.49
CA ILE A 72 -12.73 -11.85 -6.91
C ILE A 72 -11.39 -11.86 -6.21
N GLY A 73 -10.32 -12.09 -6.97
CA GLY A 73 -9.03 -12.48 -6.40
C GLY A 73 -9.23 -13.73 -5.55
N ASP A 74 -8.82 -13.66 -4.28
CA ASP A 74 -8.87 -14.81 -3.37
C ASP A 74 -10.19 -14.98 -2.63
N SER A 75 -11.09 -14.00 -2.68
CA SER A 75 -12.28 -13.94 -1.82
C SER A 75 -13.60 -14.08 -2.60
N PRO A 76 -14.57 -14.87 -2.12
CA PRO A 76 -15.93 -14.85 -2.65
C PRO A 76 -16.58 -13.49 -2.46
N CYS A 77 -17.43 -13.09 -3.40
CA CYS A 77 -18.23 -11.87 -3.22
C CYS A 77 -19.36 -12.12 -2.20
N SER A 78 -19.55 -11.25 -1.21
CA SER A 78 -20.76 -11.23 -0.36
C SER A 78 -21.83 -10.32 -0.93
N ASP A 79 -21.46 -9.06 -1.14
CA ASP A 79 -22.36 -7.96 -1.47
C ASP A 79 -21.65 -6.96 -2.41
N VAL A 80 -22.43 -6.17 -3.14
CA VAL A 80 -21.93 -5.19 -4.11
C VAL A 80 -22.41 -3.80 -3.68
N THR A 81 -21.50 -2.96 -3.22
CA THR A 81 -21.82 -1.57 -2.86
C THR A 81 -21.57 -0.66 -4.05
N ALA A 82 -22.63 -0.06 -4.62
CA ALA A 82 -22.50 0.94 -5.67
C ALA A 82 -22.38 2.34 -5.06
N MET A 83 -21.35 3.08 -5.46
CA MET A 83 -21.01 4.40 -4.93
C MET A 83 -21.24 5.45 -6.02
N VAL A 84 -22.29 6.24 -5.86
CA VAL A 84 -22.64 7.36 -6.74
C VAL A 84 -22.10 8.64 -6.12
N ILE A 85 -21.33 9.41 -6.89
CA ILE A 85 -20.69 10.64 -6.38
C ILE A 85 -21.45 11.85 -6.87
N ASP A 86 -21.99 12.61 -5.93
CA ASP A 86 -22.52 13.94 -6.21
C ASP A 86 -21.39 14.96 -6.17
N HIS A 87 -21.01 15.47 -7.34
CA HIS A 87 -19.96 16.46 -7.51
C HIS A 87 -20.37 17.88 -7.11
N LYS A 88 -21.67 18.17 -6.91
CA LYS A 88 -22.20 19.50 -6.57
C LYS A 88 -21.79 20.63 -7.52
N LEU A 89 -21.51 20.30 -8.78
CA LEU A 89 -21.13 21.29 -9.81
C LEU A 89 -22.33 22.00 -10.43
N ARG A 90 -23.52 21.39 -10.36
CA ARG A 90 -24.76 21.90 -10.95
C ARG A 90 -25.92 21.77 -9.96
N PRO A 91 -26.93 22.65 -10.02
CA PRO A 91 -28.08 22.59 -9.11
C PRO A 91 -28.83 21.25 -9.11
N ASN A 92 -28.88 20.55 -10.27
CA ASN A 92 -29.62 19.29 -10.42
C ASN A 92 -28.78 18.03 -10.14
N SER A 93 -27.49 18.18 -9.84
CA SER A 93 -26.58 17.03 -9.61
C SER A 93 -27.05 16.09 -8.49
N ALA A 94 -27.57 16.65 -7.40
CA ALA A 94 -28.14 15.86 -6.30
C ALA A 94 -29.44 15.11 -6.68
N GLN A 95 -30.21 15.61 -7.64
CA GLN A 95 -31.41 14.93 -8.13
C GLN A 95 -31.02 13.78 -9.07
N GLU A 96 -30.07 14.02 -9.98
CA GLU A 96 -29.49 12.99 -10.86
C GLU A 96 -28.88 11.84 -10.04
N ALA A 97 -28.05 12.15 -9.03
CA ALA A 97 -27.45 11.14 -8.17
C ALA A 97 -28.51 10.27 -7.46
N ARG A 98 -29.61 10.87 -7.00
CA ARG A 98 -30.73 10.14 -6.39
C ARG A 98 -31.47 9.26 -7.41
N ALA A 99 -31.65 9.75 -8.64
CA ALA A 99 -32.27 8.97 -9.71
C ALA A 99 -31.42 7.74 -10.09
N VAL A 100 -30.10 7.91 -10.19
CA VAL A 100 -29.15 6.80 -10.41
C VAL A 100 -29.25 5.76 -9.30
N VAL A 101 -29.28 6.20 -8.03
CA VAL A 101 -29.45 5.29 -6.88
C VAL A 101 -30.79 4.55 -6.93
N ALA A 102 -31.87 5.20 -7.36
CA ALA A 102 -33.17 4.55 -7.53
C ALA A 102 -33.14 3.46 -8.61
N GLU A 103 -32.48 3.69 -9.75
CA GLU A 103 -32.30 2.67 -10.79
C GLU A 103 -31.42 1.51 -10.32
N LEU A 104 -30.30 1.80 -9.65
CA LEU A 104 -29.44 0.77 -9.07
C LEU A 104 -30.16 -0.06 -8.00
N GLY A 105 -31.06 0.55 -7.23
CA GLY A 105 -31.88 -0.13 -6.22
C GLY A 105 -32.87 -1.15 -6.80
N LYS A 106 -33.17 -1.09 -8.11
CA LYS A 106 -33.98 -2.11 -8.80
C LYS A 106 -33.17 -3.38 -9.11
N MET A 107 -31.84 -3.28 -9.15
CA MET A 107 -30.96 -4.41 -9.44
C MET A 107 -30.78 -5.29 -8.20
N ARG A 108 -30.71 -6.61 -8.40
CA ARG A 108 -30.53 -7.55 -7.28
C ARG A 108 -29.10 -7.51 -6.76
N HIS A 109 -28.94 -7.66 -5.45
CA HIS A 109 -27.63 -7.76 -4.78
C HIS A 109 -26.74 -6.51 -4.92
N ILE A 110 -27.33 -5.34 -5.20
CA ILE A 110 -26.63 -4.06 -5.25
C ILE A 110 -27.16 -3.16 -4.15
N SER A 111 -26.24 -2.66 -3.33
CA SER A 111 -26.47 -1.73 -2.23
C SER A 111 -25.97 -0.34 -2.66
N PRO A 112 -26.81 0.53 -3.26
CA PRO A 112 -26.38 1.84 -3.72
C PRO A 112 -26.22 2.84 -2.57
N ARG A 113 -25.25 3.75 -2.70
CA ARG A 113 -24.95 4.83 -1.76
C ARG A 113 -24.58 6.10 -2.50
N VAL A 114 -25.12 7.23 -2.06
CA VAL A 114 -24.70 8.56 -2.51
C VAL A 114 -23.54 9.04 -1.63
N LEU A 115 -22.48 9.51 -2.26
CA LEU A 115 -21.33 10.14 -1.62
C LEU A 115 -21.26 11.58 -2.10
N GLU A 116 -21.36 12.53 -1.18
CA GLU A 116 -21.32 13.95 -1.50
C GLU A 116 -19.89 14.48 -1.46
N LEU A 117 -19.48 15.16 -2.53
CA LEU A 117 -18.18 15.77 -2.62
C LEU A 117 -18.16 17.09 -1.81
N ASN A 118 -17.12 17.26 -1.00
CA ASN A 118 -16.89 18.48 -0.23
C ASN A 118 -15.73 19.28 -0.86
N TRP A 119 -16.04 20.48 -1.35
CA TRP A 119 -15.08 21.41 -1.96
C TRP A 119 -14.35 22.30 -0.93
N GLY A 120 -14.74 22.25 0.34
CA GLY A 120 -14.23 23.16 1.37
C GLY A 120 -14.72 24.59 1.14
N ASP A 121 -13.85 25.57 1.43
CA ASP A 121 -14.15 27.01 1.30
C ASP A 121 -13.90 27.57 -0.12
N VAL A 122 -13.66 26.70 -1.09
CA VAL A 122 -13.31 27.08 -2.48
C VAL A 122 -14.51 26.88 -3.39
N ASP A 123 -14.82 27.88 -4.22
CA ASP A 123 -15.81 27.75 -5.28
C ASP A 123 -15.23 26.93 -6.45
N PRO A 124 -15.77 25.73 -6.76
CA PRO A 124 -15.24 24.87 -7.82
C PRO A 124 -15.21 25.56 -9.20
N LEU A 125 -16.18 26.44 -9.51
CA LEU A 125 -16.29 27.05 -10.83
C LEU A 125 -15.19 28.07 -11.12
N THR A 126 -14.47 28.52 -10.10
CA THR A 126 -13.35 29.46 -10.22
C THR A 126 -12.00 28.77 -10.50
N LEU A 127 -11.94 27.43 -10.42
CA LEU A 127 -10.71 26.67 -10.55
C LEU A 127 -10.34 26.43 -12.02
N THR A 128 -9.14 26.88 -12.42
CA THR A 128 -8.56 26.60 -13.75
C THR A 128 -8.28 25.12 -13.99
N ASN A 129 -8.05 24.35 -12.92
CA ASN A 129 -7.76 22.90 -12.95
C ASN A 129 -8.90 22.06 -12.36
N LEU A 130 -10.15 22.48 -12.57
CA LEU A 130 -11.35 21.86 -12.02
C LEU A 130 -11.37 20.33 -12.18
N GLU A 131 -11.06 19.79 -13.36
CA GLU A 131 -11.08 18.34 -13.60
C GLU A 131 -10.07 17.60 -12.71
N THR A 132 -8.86 18.13 -12.56
CA THR A 132 -7.80 17.52 -11.74
C THR A 132 -8.20 17.57 -10.26
N ALA A 133 -8.75 18.70 -9.80
CA ALA A 133 -9.25 18.85 -8.43
C ALA A 133 -10.44 17.91 -8.14
N ALA A 134 -11.43 17.88 -9.04
CA ALA A 134 -12.58 16.98 -8.96
C ALA A 134 -12.13 15.51 -8.92
N ARG A 135 -11.20 15.12 -9.79
CA ARG A 135 -10.63 13.77 -9.85
C ARG A 135 -9.97 13.39 -8.53
N ARG A 136 -9.19 14.31 -7.94
CA ARG A 136 -8.52 14.08 -6.65
C ARG A 136 -9.51 13.88 -5.51
N LEU A 137 -10.48 14.79 -5.36
CA LEU A 137 -11.50 14.69 -4.33
C LEU A 137 -12.37 13.44 -4.49
N ARG A 138 -12.72 13.09 -5.74
CA ARG A 138 -13.46 11.87 -6.09
C ARG A 138 -12.76 10.60 -5.61
N TYR A 139 -11.48 10.41 -5.94
CA TYR A 139 -10.75 9.21 -5.53
C TYR A 139 -10.51 9.17 -4.02
N ARG A 140 -10.27 10.31 -3.37
CA ARG A 140 -10.16 10.36 -1.90
C ARG A 140 -11.45 9.94 -1.21
N LEU A 141 -12.60 10.42 -1.68
CA LEU A 141 -13.92 10.06 -1.13
C LEU A 141 -14.24 8.56 -1.33
N LEU A 142 -13.90 8.03 -2.51
CA LEU A 142 -13.99 6.59 -2.79
C LEU A 142 -13.07 5.79 -1.88
N GLY A 143 -11.82 6.21 -1.70
CA GLY A 143 -10.84 5.56 -0.84
C GLY A 143 -11.28 5.53 0.62
N GLU A 144 -11.80 6.64 1.14
CA GLU A 144 -12.29 6.72 2.52
C GLU A 144 -13.48 5.78 2.74
N THR A 145 -14.42 5.78 1.80
CA THR A 145 -15.59 4.90 1.85
C THR A 145 -15.20 3.43 1.75
N CYS A 146 -14.24 3.09 0.89
CA CYS A 146 -13.74 1.73 0.75
C CYS A 146 -13.00 1.25 2.01
N ALA A 147 -12.14 2.10 2.58
CA ALA A 147 -11.41 1.80 3.80
C ALA A 147 -12.37 1.57 4.98
N TRP A 148 -13.41 2.41 5.14
CA TRP A 148 -14.42 2.23 6.19
C TRP A 148 -15.33 1.02 5.95
N GLY A 149 -15.64 0.73 4.69
CA GLY A 149 -16.45 -0.41 4.27
C GLY A 149 -15.71 -1.74 4.22
N ASN A 150 -14.39 -1.76 4.48
CA ASN A 150 -13.52 -2.92 4.30
C ASN A 150 -13.66 -3.54 2.89
N ILE A 151 -13.66 -2.68 1.88
CA ILE A 151 -13.74 -3.02 0.46
C ILE A 151 -12.33 -2.92 -0.12
N ASP A 152 -11.77 -4.00 -0.64
CA ASP A 152 -10.41 -4.00 -1.21
C ASP A 152 -10.40 -3.90 -2.75
N ASN A 153 -11.55 -4.09 -3.41
CA ASN A 153 -11.66 -4.02 -4.87
C ASN A 153 -12.73 -2.99 -5.25
N LEU A 154 -12.30 -1.94 -5.96
CA LEU A 154 -13.14 -0.87 -6.48
C LEU A 154 -13.18 -0.96 -8.01
N PHE A 155 -14.34 -1.29 -8.56
CA PHE A 155 -14.53 -1.44 -10.00
C PHE A 155 -14.97 -0.14 -10.66
N LEU A 156 -14.38 0.16 -11.83
CA LEU A 156 -14.72 1.31 -12.67
C LEU A 156 -15.19 0.84 -14.05
N GLY A 157 -16.18 1.52 -14.61
CA GLY A 157 -16.74 1.25 -15.94
C GLY A 157 -15.86 1.74 -17.11
N HIS A 158 -14.54 1.73 -16.98
CA HIS A 158 -13.67 2.15 -18.07
C HIS A 158 -13.61 1.09 -19.18
N HIS A 159 -13.74 1.52 -20.43
CA HIS A 159 -13.89 0.64 -21.58
C HIS A 159 -12.85 0.90 -22.70
N ALA A 160 -12.94 0.18 -23.82
CA ALA A 160 -11.95 0.23 -24.91
C ALA A 160 -11.82 1.62 -25.55
N ASP A 161 -12.90 2.40 -25.63
CA ASP A 161 -12.81 3.74 -26.24
C ASP A 161 -12.17 4.73 -25.27
N ASP A 162 -12.34 4.52 -23.96
CA ASP A 162 -11.58 5.28 -22.96
C ASP A 162 -10.08 5.03 -23.09
N MET A 163 -9.68 3.79 -23.39
CA MET A 163 -8.30 3.43 -23.69
C MET A 163 -7.79 4.18 -24.91
N HIS A 164 -8.54 4.14 -26.00
CA HIS A 164 -8.24 4.83 -27.25
C HIS A 164 -8.02 6.33 -27.02
N GLU A 165 -8.99 7.01 -26.38
CA GLU A 165 -8.92 8.44 -26.06
C GLU A 165 -7.71 8.76 -25.20
N THR A 166 -7.44 7.95 -24.18
CA THR A 166 -6.31 8.16 -23.27
C THR A 166 -4.97 8.05 -24.02
N VAL A 167 -4.82 7.05 -24.87
CA VAL A 167 -3.58 6.83 -25.62
C VAL A 167 -3.37 7.91 -26.68
N LEU A 168 -4.43 8.29 -27.39
CA LEU A 168 -4.37 9.36 -28.39
C LEU A 168 -4.05 10.72 -27.73
N MET A 169 -4.69 11.04 -26.61
CA MET A 169 -4.39 12.24 -25.83
C MET A 169 -2.93 12.25 -25.36
N ARG A 170 -2.42 11.11 -24.89
CA ARG A 170 -1.01 10.99 -24.47
C ARG A 170 -0.03 11.11 -25.65
N LEU A 171 -0.40 10.58 -26.81
CA LEU A 171 0.39 10.73 -28.04
C LEU A 171 0.48 12.19 -28.46
N LEU A 172 -0.65 12.90 -28.51
CA LEU A 172 -0.72 14.33 -28.82
C LEU A 172 0.03 15.19 -27.79
N GLY A 173 0.02 14.77 -26.53
CA GLY A 173 0.77 15.41 -25.44
C GLY A 173 2.27 15.08 -25.41
N GLY A 174 2.80 14.29 -26.36
CA GLY A 174 4.22 13.96 -26.42
C GLY A 174 4.72 13.04 -25.30
N HIS A 175 3.85 12.22 -24.72
CA HIS A 175 4.26 11.27 -23.67
C HIS A 175 5.23 10.20 -24.20
N PRO A 176 6.19 9.73 -23.37
CA PRO A 176 7.14 8.69 -23.77
C PRO A 176 6.44 7.35 -24.00
N ALA A 177 7.11 6.44 -24.72
CA ALA A 177 6.56 5.15 -25.14
C ALA A 177 5.81 4.39 -24.03
N ARG A 178 6.39 4.26 -22.83
CA ARG A 178 5.74 3.59 -21.67
C ARG A 178 4.42 4.25 -21.24
N GLY A 179 4.28 5.55 -21.44
CA GLY A 179 3.03 6.28 -21.20
C GLY A 179 1.92 5.89 -22.17
N LEU A 180 2.27 5.38 -23.36
CA LEU A 180 1.31 4.95 -24.39
C LEU A 180 0.72 3.55 -24.12
N ALA A 181 1.14 2.84 -23.07
CA ALA A 181 0.52 1.59 -22.63
C ALA A 181 -0.96 1.77 -22.20
N GLY A 182 -1.37 3.02 -21.98
CA GLY A 182 -2.73 3.40 -21.63
C GLY A 182 -3.05 3.17 -20.14
N MET A 183 -4.28 2.74 -19.85
CA MET A 183 -4.70 2.40 -18.49
C MET A 183 -4.38 0.94 -18.16
N ARG A 184 -3.98 0.67 -16.91
CA ARG A 184 -3.80 -0.71 -16.42
C ARG A 184 -5.16 -1.32 -16.04
N ARG A 185 -5.29 -2.65 -16.17
CA ARG A 185 -6.48 -3.39 -15.73
C ARG A 185 -6.70 -3.25 -14.23
N SER A 186 -5.62 -3.34 -13.45
CA SER A 186 -5.65 -3.10 -12.01
C SER A 186 -4.46 -2.25 -11.55
N ASN A 187 -4.67 -1.42 -10.52
CA ASN A 187 -3.65 -0.64 -9.83
C ASN A 187 -4.17 -0.16 -8.48
N ASP A 188 -3.27 0.22 -7.56
CA ASP A 188 -3.66 0.87 -6.29
C ASP A 188 -4.48 2.15 -6.53
N ILE A 189 -5.43 2.44 -5.64
CA ILE A 189 -6.23 3.65 -5.72
C ILE A 189 -5.34 4.91 -5.70
N PRO A 190 -5.40 5.79 -6.71
CA PRO A 190 -4.58 6.99 -6.74
C PRO A 190 -5.12 8.01 -5.73
N GLU A 191 -4.31 9.02 -5.41
CA GLU A 191 -4.69 10.16 -4.56
C GLU A 191 -4.96 9.85 -3.08
N CYS A 192 -4.85 8.58 -2.66
CA CYS A 192 -5.07 8.10 -1.30
C CYS A 192 -3.77 7.69 -0.58
N TYR A 193 -2.61 8.18 -1.02
CA TYR A 193 -1.30 7.75 -0.53
C TYR A 193 -1.11 7.90 0.99
N ASP A 194 -1.82 8.83 1.62
CA ASP A 194 -1.77 9.14 3.06
C ASP A 194 -2.89 8.47 3.88
N MET A 195 -3.70 7.61 3.26
CA MET A 195 -4.88 7.01 3.88
C MET A 195 -4.66 5.52 4.21
N HIS A 196 -4.58 5.23 5.51
CA HIS A 196 -4.44 3.85 6.01
C HIS A 196 -5.69 3.01 5.71
N GLY A 197 -5.50 1.80 5.21
CA GLY A 197 -6.56 0.90 4.76
C GLY A 197 -7.00 1.13 3.31
N ALA A 198 -6.57 2.24 2.69
CA ALA A 198 -6.87 2.55 1.29
C ALA A 198 -5.68 2.33 0.36
N TYR A 199 -4.46 2.71 0.77
CA TYR A 199 -3.28 2.61 -0.07
C TYR A 199 -2.14 1.89 0.66
N GLN A 200 -1.71 0.74 0.14
CA GLN A 200 -0.57 -0.06 0.63
C GLN A 200 -0.60 -0.24 2.16
N SER A 201 -1.77 -0.59 2.70
CA SER A 201 -2.01 -0.72 4.13
C SER A 201 -3.33 -1.38 4.51
N GLY A 202 -3.40 -1.88 5.74
CA GLY A 202 -4.60 -2.38 6.41
C GLY A 202 -4.75 -3.89 6.41
N PHE A 203 -3.92 -4.63 5.67
CA PHE A 203 -4.03 -6.08 5.59
C PHE A 203 -3.66 -6.77 6.91
N VAL A 204 -2.64 -6.27 7.61
CA VAL A 204 -2.22 -6.82 8.92
C VAL A 204 -3.35 -6.72 9.95
N ASP A 205 -4.04 -5.57 10.00
CA ASP A 205 -5.21 -5.37 10.86
C ASP A 205 -6.34 -6.36 10.54
N GLN A 206 -6.56 -6.64 9.26
CA GLN A 206 -7.56 -7.61 8.83
C GLN A 206 -7.17 -9.03 9.27
N MET A 207 -5.88 -9.40 9.15
CA MET A 207 -5.36 -10.72 9.54
C MET A 207 -5.32 -10.93 11.07
N ALA A 208 -5.02 -9.89 11.85
CA ALA A 208 -5.05 -9.93 13.31
C ALA A 208 -6.47 -9.91 13.90
N GLY A 209 -7.47 -9.63 13.06
CA GLY A 209 -8.87 -9.61 13.47
C GLY A 209 -9.37 -10.98 13.94
N LYS A 210 -10.41 -11.01 14.79
CA LYS A 210 -11.06 -12.25 15.27
C LYS A 210 -11.50 -13.21 14.15
N ARG A 211 -11.70 -12.69 12.94
CA ARG A 211 -12.11 -13.43 11.74
C ARG A 211 -11.30 -12.93 10.55
N PRO A 212 -10.08 -13.45 10.34
CA PRO A 212 -9.21 -12.99 9.27
C PRO A 212 -9.83 -13.27 7.90
N PRO A 213 -9.51 -12.46 6.89
CA PRO A 213 -10.05 -12.62 5.55
C PRO A 213 -9.52 -13.86 4.84
N LEU A 214 -8.29 -14.26 5.14
CA LEU A 214 -7.65 -15.46 4.63
C LEU A 214 -7.26 -16.33 5.82
N THR A 215 -7.36 -17.65 5.66
CA THR A 215 -6.86 -18.60 6.64
C THR A 215 -6.08 -19.69 5.94
N TYR A 216 -4.82 -19.83 6.34
CA TYR A 216 -3.93 -20.90 5.89
C TYR A 216 -4.02 -22.15 6.78
N ASN A 217 -4.47 -21.96 8.03
CA ASN A 217 -4.65 -23.04 8.98
C ASN A 217 -5.84 -23.93 8.61
N ILE A 218 -5.67 -25.23 8.84
CA ILE A 218 -6.73 -26.23 8.69
C ILE A 218 -7.78 -25.96 9.77
N ARG A 219 -9.06 -25.95 9.39
CA ARG A 219 -10.14 -25.81 10.38
C ARG A 219 -10.17 -27.04 11.27
N ARG A 220 -10.46 -26.87 12.56
CA ARG A 220 -10.58 -28.01 13.50
C ARG A 220 -11.43 -29.16 12.98
N LYS A 221 -12.57 -28.86 12.35
CA LYS A 221 -13.46 -29.88 11.76
C LYS A 221 -12.79 -30.66 10.62
N GLU A 222 -12.02 -29.98 9.79
CA GLU A 222 -11.25 -30.58 8.69
C GLU A 222 -10.06 -31.36 9.24
N ALA A 223 -9.37 -30.84 10.26
CA ALA A 223 -8.30 -31.56 10.98
C ALA A 223 -8.84 -32.84 11.65
N HIS A 224 -10.03 -32.80 12.25
CA HIS A 224 -10.71 -33.98 12.78
C HIS A 224 -11.13 -34.96 11.68
N GLY A 225 -11.59 -34.46 10.52
CA GLY A 225 -11.90 -35.29 9.35
C GLY A 225 -10.66 -36.01 8.83
N LEU A 226 -9.59 -35.25 8.57
CA LEU A 226 -8.28 -35.79 8.18
C LEU A 226 -7.74 -36.78 9.20
N ARG A 227 -7.84 -36.47 10.51
CA ARG A 227 -7.44 -37.39 11.59
C ARG A 227 -8.27 -38.67 11.54
N ARG A 228 -9.59 -38.58 11.35
CA ARG A 228 -10.48 -39.73 11.27
C ARG A 228 -10.19 -40.60 10.05
N ASP A 229 -9.98 -39.99 8.89
CA ASP A 229 -9.71 -40.68 7.63
C ASP A 229 -8.29 -41.30 7.66
N LEU A 230 -7.31 -40.61 8.25
CA LEU A 230 -5.96 -41.15 8.48
C LEU A 230 -6.00 -42.32 9.48
N LEU A 231 -6.78 -42.22 10.55
CA LEU A 231 -7.00 -43.33 11.50
C LEU A 231 -7.77 -44.49 10.86
N SER A 232 -8.68 -44.26 9.89
CA SER A 232 -9.40 -45.32 9.19
C SER A 232 -8.50 -46.14 8.25
N ASP A 233 -7.52 -45.50 7.64
CA ASP A 233 -6.59 -46.12 6.69
C ASP A 233 -5.43 -46.85 7.38
N MET A 234 -5.21 -46.62 8.68
CA MET A 234 -4.16 -47.29 9.46
C MET A 234 -4.59 -48.67 9.97
N ARG A 235 -3.66 -49.64 9.88
CA ARG A 235 -3.85 -51.00 10.44
C ARG A 235 -4.13 -50.93 11.95
N PRO A 236 -5.03 -51.78 12.50
CA PRO A 236 -5.45 -51.73 13.90
C PRO A 236 -4.28 -51.79 14.90
N GLN A 237 -3.19 -52.50 14.58
CA GLN A 237 -2.02 -52.62 15.45
C GLN A 237 -1.18 -51.33 15.58
N LEU A 238 -1.34 -50.35 14.69
CA LEU A 238 -0.61 -49.08 14.71
C LEU A 238 -1.42 -47.93 15.32
N ARG A 239 -2.69 -48.15 15.69
CA ARG A 239 -3.57 -47.10 16.24
C ARG A 239 -3.21 -46.69 17.67
N VAL A 240 -2.60 -47.58 18.46
CA VAL A 240 -2.49 -47.42 19.93
C VAL A 240 -1.21 -46.72 20.44
N PRO A 241 -0.13 -46.47 19.67
CA PRO A 241 0.96 -45.58 20.11
C PRO A 241 0.87 -44.14 19.56
N ILE A 242 -0.14 -43.83 18.73
CA ILE A 242 -0.24 -42.56 18.00
C ILE A 242 -1.23 -41.58 18.65
N ASP A 243 -2.24 -42.06 19.38
CA ASP A 243 -3.20 -41.17 20.05
C ASP A 243 -2.57 -40.31 21.16
N ASP A 244 -1.60 -40.86 21.91
CA ASP A 244 -0.83 -40.10 22.90
C ASP A 244 0.09 -39.06 22.25
N ARG A 245 0.65 -39.40 21.08
CA ARG A 245 1.49 -38.50 20.30
C ARG A 245 0.65 -37.41 19.63
N LEU A 246 -0.44 -37.68 18.92
CA LEU A 246 -1.22 -36.63 18.23
C LEU A 246 -1.96 -35.65 19.15
N SER A 247 -1.90 -35.80 20.48
CA SER A 247 -2.44 -34.86 21.46
C SER A 247 -1.89 -33.42 21.33
N TYR A 248 -0.68 -33.26 20.78
CA TYR A 248 -0.09 -31.93 20.50
C TYR A 248 -0.70 -31.20 19.28
N LEU A 249 -1.49 -31.87 18.44
CA LEU A 249 -2.25 -31.23 17.35
C LEU A 249 -3.60 -30.65 17.83
N ASP A 250 -4.04 -31.01 19.03
CA ASP A 250 -5.13 -30.33 19.73
C ASP A 250 -4.61 -29.02 20.33
N VAL A 251 -4.18 -28.11 19.45
CA VAL A 251 -3.82 -26.73 19.80
C VAL A 251 -5.09 -26.07 20.35
N LYS A 252 -5.23 -26.11 21.68
CA LYS A 252 -6.06 -25.15 22.40
C LYS A 252 -5.51 -23.77 22.03
N PRO A 253 -6.36 -22.81 21.62
CA PRO A 253 -5.89 -21.46 21.38
C PRO A 253 -5.32 -20.99 22.72
N ARG A 254 -4.11 -20.43 22.75
CA ARG A 254 -3.72 -19.64 23.93
C ARG A 254 -4.84 -18.63 24.15
N PRO A 255 -5.49 -18.59 25.33
CA PRO A 255 -6.36 -17.47 25.64
C PRO A 255 -5.51 -16.19 25.55
N PRO A 256 -6.10 -15.04 25.17
CA PRO A 256 -5.38 -13.78 25.27
C PRO A 256 -4.86 -13.64 26.71
N PRO A 257 -3.66 -13.09 26.95
CA PRO A 257 -3.17 -12.92 28.30
C PRO A 257 -4.15 -12.03 29.05
N GLU A 258 -4.88 -12.63 30.00
CA GLU A 258 -5.50 -11.91 31.09
C GLU A 258 -4.43 -11.70 32.16
N ASP A 259 -4.48 -10.52 32.76
CA ASP A 259 -3.48 -9.93 33.62
C ASP A 259 -3.04 -10.86 34.78
N HIS A 260 -1.71 -10.90 34.99
CA HIS A 260 -0.95 -11.23 36.21
C HIS A 260 -1.44 -12.37 37.13
N GLU A 261 -0.62 -13.42 37.28
CA GLU A 261 0.06 -13.74 38.56
C GLU A 261 0.95 -15.01 38.45
N ASN A 262 2.18 -14.87 38.96
CA ASN A 262 3.13 -15.89 39.46
C ASN A 262 3.37 -17.19 38.67
N TYR A 263 4.53 -17.26 38.01
CA TYR A 263 5.26 -18.52 37.85
C TYR A 263 6.69 -18.38 38.39
N THR A 264 6.94 -19.12 39.45
CA THR A 264 8.23 -19.44 40.06
C THR A 264 9.17 -20.09 39.04
N TYR A 265 10.42 -19.62 39.04
CA TYR A 265 11.55 -20.29 38.37
C TYR A 265 11.89 -21.57 39.13
N GLU A 266 11.83 -22.72 38.45
CA GLU A 266 12.55 -23.92 38.88
C GLU A 266 13.75 -24.13 37.94
N GLU A 267 14.87 -24.35 38.61
CA GLU A 267 16.23 -24.54 38.13
C GLU A 267 16.36 -25.80 37.25
N GLY A 268 17.31 -25.78 36.31
CA GLY A 268 17.70 -27.01 35.63
C GLY A 268 18.67 -26.81 34.47
N TYR A 269 19.97 -26.96 34.78
CA TYR A 269 21.08 -27.30 33.89
C TYR A 269 21.72 -26.18 33.07
N ASP A 270 22.45 -25.32 33.80
CA ASP A 270 23.84 -25.03 33.45
C ASP A 270 24.69 -26.25 33.81
N ASP A 271 25.21 -26.94 32.81
CA ASP A 271 26.45 -27.72 32.95
C ASP A 271 26.96 -27.99 31.53
N LEU A 272 28.14 -27.42 31.25
CA LEU A 272 29.07 -27.64 30.13
C LEU A 272 29.44 -26.33 29.42
N ILE A 273 30.49 -25.68 29.95
CA ILE A 273 31.72 -25.23 29.26
C ILE A 273 32.25 -24.00 30.01
N GLU A 274 33.00 -24.27 31.08
CA GLU A 274 34.11 -23.42 31.50
C GLU A 274 35.35 -24.31 31.63
N GLU A 275 36.17 -24.33 30.60
CA GLU A 275 37.62 -24.38 30.79
C GLU A 275 38.28 -23.92 29.48
N TRP A 276 39.35 -23.12 29.64
CA TRP A 276 40.27 -22.53 28.66
C TRP A 276 40.15 -21.00 28.56
N GLY A 277 41.02 -20.36 29.35
CA GLY A 277 41.11 -18.91 29.54
C GLY A 277 41.66 -18.14 28.35
N GLY A 278 41.47 -16.82 28.44
CA GLY A 278 42.03 -15.84 27.51
C GLY A 278 41.14 -14.61 27.44
N GLU A 279 41.41 -13.62 28.31
CA GLU A 279 40.76 -12.31 28.31
C GLU A 279 40.79 -11.66 26.92
N THR A 280 39.62 -11.32 26.39
CA THR A 280 39.45 -10.20 25.46
C THR A 280 38.16 -9.44 25.85
N PRO A 281 38.12 -8.10 25.75
CA PRO A 281 36.97 -7.33 26.24
C PRO A 281 35.72 -7.69 25.43
N ARG A 282 34.69 -8.17 26.14
CA ARG A 282 33.34 -8.45 25.63
C ARG A 282 32.89 -7.40 24.62
N SER A 283 32.76 -7.80 23.36
CA SER A 283 31.90 -7.14 22.39
C SER A 283 30.49 -7.14 22.98
N LYS A 284 30.00 -5.98 23.41
CA LYS A 284 28.60 -5.82 23.87
C LYS A 284 27.68 -6.37 22.78
N GLU A 285 26.98 -7.47 23.07
CA GLU A 285 25.91 -7.97 22.21
C GLU A 285 24.90 -6.84 22.00
N LYS A 286 24.52 -6.62 20.74
CA LYS A 286 23.57 -5.57 20.38
C LYS A 286 22.22 -5.96 20.98
N PRO A 287 21.50 -5.05 21.66
CA PRO A 287 20.17 -5.35 22.17
C PRO A 287 19.26 -5.74 21.01
N GLU A 288 18.66 -6.93 21.08
CA GLU A 288 17.72 -7.41 20.07
C GLU A 288 16.48 -6.51 20.04
N LEU A 289 16.05 -6.14 18.83
CA LEU A 289 14.89 -5.31 18.58
C LEU A 289 14.07 -5.96 17.49
N ASP A 290 12.82 -6.27 17.81
CA ASP A 290 11.87 -6.81 16.85
C ASP A 290 11.66 -5.81 15.71
N GLN A 291 11.63 -6.36 14.49
CA GLN A 291 11.36 -5.59 13.28
C GLN A 291 9.90 -5.13 13.32
N LEU A 292 9.64 -3.88 12.90
CA LEU A 292 8.29 -3.36 12.74
C LEU A 292 7.50 -4.19 11.72
N ASP A 293 6.23 -4.45 12.03
CA ASP A 293 5.28 -5.04 11.11
C ASP A 293 5.21 -4.24 9.81
N THR A 294 5.19 -4.96 8.70
CA THR A 294 5.13 -4.37 7.36
C THR A 294 3.71 -4.39 6.85
N GLU A 295 3.24 -3.25 6.37
CA GLU A 295 1.91 -3.10 5.81
C GLU A 295 1.91 -3.30 4.30
N ASP A 296 0.99 -4.15 3.84
CA ASP A 296 0.67 -4.35 2.45
C ASP A 296 -0.86 -4.31 2.26
N GLY A 297 -1.34 -4.18 1.03
CA GLY A 297 -2.76 -4.24 0.66
C GLY A 297 -3.42 -2.87 0.47
N GLY A 298 -4.71 -2.79 0.81
CA GLY A 298 -5.55 -1.62 0.55
C GLY A 298 -6.48 -1.82 -0.65
N VAL A 299 -6.96 -0.70 -1.22
CA VAL A 299 -7.99 -0.67 -2.25
C VAL A 299 -7.35 -0.69 -3.62
N ARG A 300 -7.62 -1.75 -4.38
CA ARG A 300 -7.26 -1.86 -5.79
C ARG A 300 -8.40 -1.38 -6.68
N ILE A 301 -8.05 -0.53 -7.64
CA ILE A 301 -8.94 -0.19 -8.75
C ILE A 301 -8.91 -1.32 -9.77
N CYS A 302 -10.08 -1.72 -10.25
CA CYS A 302 -10.25 -2.78 -11.22
C CYS A 302 -11.08 -2.27 -12.41
N ARG A 303 -10.64 -2.55 -13.64
CA ARG A 303 -11.29 -2.11 -14.88
C ARG A 303 -11.54 -3.31 -15.82
N PRO A 304 -12.55 -4.14 -15.53
CA PRO A 304 -12.82 -5.35 -16.31
C PRO A 304 -13.36 -5.04 -17.71
N LEU A 305 -13.91 -3.83 -17.94
CA LEU A 305 -14.52 -3.48 -19.21
C LEU A 305 -13.53 -2.96 -20.27
N LEU A 306 -12.22 -2.88 -19.97
CA LEU A 306 -11.23 -2.22 -20.85
C LEU A 306 -11.13 -2.80 -22.27
N ASP A 307 -11.50 -4.07 -22.45
CA ASP A 307 -11.43 -4.75 -23.75
C ASP A 307 -12.79 -4.76 -24.48
N PHE A 308 -13.82 -4.16 -23.88
CA PHE A 308 -15.17 -4.09 -24.44
C PHE A 308 -15.44 -2.73 -25.08
N GLU A 309 -16.15 -2.74 -26.21
CA GLU A 309 -16.55 -1.52 -26.93
C GLU A 309 -17.80 -0.90 -26.30
N LYS A 310 -17.94 0.42 -26.44
CA LYS A 310 -19.10 1.13 -25.87
C LYS A 310 -20.43 0.63 -26.43
N ASP A 311 -20.49 0.35 -27.73
CA ASP A 311 -21.71 -0.12 -28.39
C ASP A 311 -22.22 -1.44 -27.79
N ARG A 312 -21.32 -2.31 -27.33
CA ARG A 312 -21.70 -3.55 -26.64
C ARG A 312 -22.28 -3.27 -25.24
N LEU A 313 -21.79 -2.26 -24.54
CA LEU A 313 -22.31 -1.84 -23.23
C LEU A 313 -23.71 -1.23 -23.38
N ILE A 314 -23.91 -0.40 -24.41
CA ILE A 314 -25.22 0.15 -24.77
C ILE A 314 -26.20 -0.99 -25.07
N ALA A 315 -25.84 -1.92 -25.97
CA ALA A 315 -26.68 -3.08 -26.30
C ALA A 315 -27.02 -3.93 -25.07
N THR A 316 -26.10 -4.05 -24.10
CA THR A 316 -26.33 -4.75 -22.84
C THR A 316 -27.39 -4.06 -21.99
N CYS A 317 -27.34 -2.73 -21.88
CA CYS A 317 -28.34 -1.96 -21.14
C CYS A 317 -29.71 -1.98 -21.84
N GLU A 318 -29.75 -1.75 -23.16
CA GLU A 318 -30.99 -1.71 -23.94
C GLU A 318 -31.74 -3.05 -23.88
N GLN A 319 -31.05 -4.17 -24.12
CA GLN A 319 -31.66 -5.50 -24.13
C GLN A 319 -32.23 -5.90 -22.76
N ASN A 320 -31.65 -5.37 -21.67
CA ASN A 320 -32.05 -5.70 -20.31
C ASN A 320 -32.90 -4.62 -19.64
N GLY A 321 -33.34 -3.60 -20.40
CA GLY A 321 -34.21 -2.53 -19.90
C GLY A 321 -33.56 -1.69 -18.79
N ILE A 322 -32.25 -1.51 -18.82
CA ILE A 322 -31.51 -0.73 -17.82
C ILE A 322 -31.52 0.73 -18.24
N THR A 323 -32.10 1.60 -17.42
CA THR A 323 -32.06 3.05 -17.62
C THR A 323 -30.69 3.60 -17.21
N TRP A 324 -30.14 4.52 -18.00
CA TRP A 324 -28.95 5.30 -17.66
C TRP A 324 -29.18 6.79 -17.85
N PHE A 325 -28.29 7.59 -17.30
CA PHE A 325 -28.34 9.05 -17.34
C PHE A 325 -27.09 9.58 -18.06
N GLU A 326 -27.29 10.46 -19.03
CA GLU A 326 -26.18 11.11 -19.73
C GLU A 326 -25.97 12.52 -19.22
N ASP A 327 -24.73 12.81 -18.84
CA ASP A 327 -24.35 14.15 -18.39
C ASP A 327 -24.20 15.08 -19.61
N PRO A 328 -24.99 16.18 -19.71
CA PRO A 328 -24.89 17.11 -20.84
C PRO A 328 -23.54 17.83 -20.95
N THR A 329 -22.74 17.90 -19.87
CA THR A 329 -21.38 18.48 -19.93
C THR A 329 -20.39 17.60 -20.71
N ASN A 330 -20.70 16.31 -20.93
CA ASN A 330 -19.89 15.44 -21.77
C ASN A 330 -19.93 15.82 -23.26
N ALA A 331 -20.91 16.63 -23.66
CA ALA A 331 -21.06 17.10 -25.04
C ALA A 331 -20.25 18.38 -25.34
N ASP A 332 -19.74 19.09 -24.33
CA ASP A 332 -18.98 20.32 -24.53
C ASP A 332 -17.50 20.03 -24.88
N PRO A 333 -17.05 20.34 -26.12
CA PRO A 333 -15.67 20.09 -26.55
C PRO A 333 -14.65 21.03 -25.91
N GLY A 334 -15.07 22.20 -25.40
CA GLY A 334 -14.18 23.19 -24.78
C GLY A 334 -13.85 22.89 -23.33
N LEU A 335 -14.64 22.03 -22.67
CA LEU A 335 -14.57 21.82 -21.23
C LEU A 335 -13.37 20.95 -20.81
N THR A 336 -13.02 19.92 -21.58
CA THR A 336 -11.89 19.03 -21.27
C THR A 336 -11.14 18.64 -22.54
N THR A 337 -9.84 18.41 -22.44
CA THR A 337 -9.01 17.85 -23.53
C THR A 337 -9.60 16.53 -24.03
N ARG A 338 -10.19 15.75 -23.13
CA ARG A 338 -10.82 14.48 -23.45
C ARG A 338 -12.07 14.65 -24.31
N ASN A 339 -12.94 15.60 -23.99
CA ASN A 339 -14.10 15.92 -24.81
C ASN A 339 -13.68 16.47 -26.18
N ALA A 340 -12.62 17.28 -26.24
CA ALA A 340 -12.04 17.73 -27.50
C ALA A 340 -11.56 16.56 -28.38
N VAL A 341 -10.86 15.57 -27.80
CA VAL A 341 -10.44 14.35 -28.52
C VAL A 341 -11.65 13.53 -28.97
N ARG A 342 -12.67 13.36 -28.12
CA ARG A 342 -13.93 12.68 -28.51
C ARG A 342 -14.61 13.37 -29.68
N HIS A 343 -14.72 14.70 -29.64
CA HIS A 343 -15.30 15.51 -30.70
C HIS A 343 -14.48 15.41 -32.01
N LEU A 344 -13.14 15.45 -31.91
CA LEU A 344 -12.23 15.29 -33.04
C LEU A 344 -12.46 13.94 -33.74
N VAL A 345 -12.44 12.84 -32.98
CA VAL A 345 -12.62 11.47 -33.49
C VAL A 345 -14.01 11.27 -34.10
N ARG A 346 -15.05 11.88 -33.53
CA ARG A 346 -16.43 11.75 -34.01
C ARG A 346 -16.71 12.53 -35.28
N ASN A 347 -16.15 13.74 -35.40
CA ASN A 347 -16.52 14.68 -36.46
C ASN A 347 -15.51 14.75 -37.62
N HIS A 348 -14.34 14.12 -37.50
CA HIS A 348 -13.31 14.13 -38.53
C HIS A 348 -12.81 12.72 -38.84
N GLU A 349 -12.55 12.44 -40.12
CA GLU A 349 -11.86 11.22 -40.52
C GLU A 349 -10.36 11.36 -40.26
N LEU A 350 -9.89 10.68 -39.22
CA LEU A 350 -8.47 10.62 -38.92
C LEU A 350 -7.72 9.72 -39.94
N PRO A 351 -6.44 10.03 -40.25
CA PRO A 351 -5.57 9.13 -41.00
C PRO A 351 -5.51 7.74 -40.36
N GLU A 352 -5.28 6.69 -41.16
CA GLU A 352 -5.35 5.29 -40.70
C GLU A 352 -4.54 5.01 -39.43
N ALA A 353 -3.34 5.60 -39.32
CA ALA A 353 -2.46 5.45 -38.16
C ALA A 353 -3.03 6.02 -36.85
N LEU A 354 -3.94 6.99 -36.93
CA LEU A 354 -4.59 7.65 -35.79
C LEU A 354 -6.01 7.13 -35.54
N ARG A 355 -6.48 6.15 -36.34
CA ARG A 355 -7.77 5.51 -36.12
C ARG A 355 -7.70 4.52 -34.95
N ARG A 356 -8.86 4.28 -34.35
CA ARG A 356 -9.05 3.41 -33.18
C ARG A 356 -8.30 2.07 -33.23
N PRO A 357 -8.38 1.25 -34.29
CA PRO A 357 -7.68 -0.04 -34.33
C PRO A 357 -6.15 0.09 -34.28
N ALA A 358 -5.58 1.10 -34.92
CA ALA A 358 -4.13 1.31 -34.95
C ALA A 358 -3.60 1.75 -33.59
N ILE A 359 -4.31 2.68 -32.93
CA ILE A 359 -3.95 3.18 -31.59
C ILE A 359 -4.08 2.08 -30.52
N LEU A 360 -5.13 1.25 -30.58
CA LEU A 360 -5.28 0.13 -29.64
C LEU A 360 -4.17 -0.92 -29.83
N ARG A 361 -3.83 -1.29 -31.08
CA ARG A 361 -2.68 -2.17 -31.38
C ARG A 361 -1.34 -1.59 -30.92
N LEU A 362 -1.17 -0.27 -31.00
CA LEU A 362 0.01 0.40 -30.45
C LEU A 362 0.06 0.24 -28.92
N ALA A 363 -1.04 0.52 -28.23
CA ALA A 363 -1.14 0.42 -26.78
C ALA A 363 -0.88 -1.01 -26.27
N GLU A 364 -1.39 -2.01 -26.98
CA GLU A 364 -1.18 -3.44 -26.70
C GLU A 364 0.30 -3.82 -26.83
N ARG A 365 0.94 -3.55 -27.98
CA ARG A 365 2.38 -3.84 -28.19
C ARG A 365 3.26 -3.16 -27.15
N VAL A 366 2.95 -1.90 -26.81
CA VAL A 366 3.68 -1.16 -25.77
C VAL A 366 3.47 -1.82 -24.41
N ARG A 367 2.25 -2.24 -24.08
CA ARG A 367 1.93 -2.90 -22.81
C ARG A 367 2.67 -4.23 -22.66
N GLU A 368 2.68 -5.06 -23.69
CA GLU A 368 3.44 -6.32 -23.72
C GLU A 368 4.93 -6.09 -23.49
N ARG A 369 5.51 -5.10 -24.19
CA ARG A 369 6.92 -4.72 -23.98
C ARG A 369 7.18 -4.27 -22.54
N VAL A 370 6.34 -3.41 -21.99
CA VAL A 370 6.49 -2.93 -20.60
C VAL A 370 6.35 -4.07 -19.60
N GLN A 371 5.40 -4.98 -19.80
CA GLN A 371 5.22 -6.14 -18.94
C GLN A 371 6.44 -7.07 -19.00
N GLY A 372 6.99 -7.33 -20.20
CA GLY A 372 8.22 -8.11 -20.36
C GLY A 372 9.41 -7.49 -19.63
N GLU A 373 9.60 -6.17 -19.75
CA GLU A 373 10.66 -5.45 -19.04
C GLU A 373 10.44 -5.44 -17.51
N GLU A 374 9.20 -5.31 -17.04
CA GLU A 374 8.85 -5.38 -15.61
C GLU A 374 9.03 -6.77 -15.00
N GLU A 375 8.74 -7.82 -15.76
CA GLU A 375 8.93 -9.22 -15.37
C GLU A 375 10.41 -9.61 -15.35
N GLU A 376 11.20 -9.17 -16.34
CA GLU A 376 12.64 -9.41 -16.34
C GLU A 376 13.33 -8.74 -15.15
N ALA A 377 12.96 -7.50 -14.82
CA ALA A 377 13.45 -6.83 -13.63
C ALA A 377 13.06 -7.56 -12.33
N ARG A 378 11.87 -8.17 -12.31
CA ARG A 378 11.38 -9.02 -11.20
C ARG A 378 12.27 -10.27 -11.03
N GLN A 379 12.57 -10.95 -12.13
CA GLN A 379 13.45 -12.12 -12.12
C GLN A 379 14.86 -11.78 -11.65
N LEU A 380 15.43 -10.65 -12.11
CA LEU A 380 16.74 -10.19 -11.62
C LEU A 380 16.76 -9.89 -10.12
N LEU A 381 15.66 -9.32 -9.59
CA LEU A 381 15.51 -9.10 -8.16
C LEU A 381 15.49 -10.45 -7.41
N LEU A 382 14.74 -11.44 -7.89
CA LEU A 382 14.56 -12.73 -7.23
C LEU A 382 15.74 -13.69 -7.36
N GLU A 383 16.43 -13.73 -8.50
CA GLU A 383 17.47 -14.73 -8.75
C GLU A 383 18.89 -14.20 -8.51
N ARG A 384 19.15 -12.93 -8.84
CA ARG A 384 20.52 -12.41 -8.92
C ARG A 384 20.86 -11.30 -7.92
N THR A 385 19.87 -10.60 -7.38
CA THR A 385 20.09 -9.54 -6.39
C THR A 385 20.13 -10.12 -4.99
N ASN A 386 21.17 -9.85 -4.22
CA ASN A 386 21.29 -10.35 -2.85
C ASN A 386 20.88 -9.24 -1.87
N VAL A 387 19.78 -9.46 -1.15
CA VAL A 387 19.31 -8.55 -0.10
C VAL A 387 19.80 -9.09 1.23
N LEU A 388 20.75 -8.37 1.84
CA LEU A 388 21.50 -8.86 3.01
C LEU A 388 20.75 -8.61 4.32
N ASP A 389 20.24 -7.39 4.50
CA ASP A 389 19.55 -6.97 5.71
C ASP A 389 18.55 -5.86 5.38
N PHE A 390 17.33 -5.97 5.94
CA PHE A 390 16.33 -4.91 5.89
C PHE A 390 15.87 -4.58 7.31
N ARG A 391 16.19 -3.36 7.76
CA ARG A 391 15.79 -2.87 9.08
C ARG A 391 14.61 -1.93 8.94
N THR A 392 13.40 -2.42 9.19
CA THR A 392 12.15 -1.65 9.11
C THR A 392 12.12 -0.53 10.16
N ASN A 393 12.76 -0.71 11.32
CA ASN A 393 12.77 0.28 12.42
C ASN A 393 13.45 1.59 12.01
N ALA A 394 14.51 1.52 11.19
CA ALA A 394 15.19 2.70 10.65
C ALA A 394 14.84 3.00 9.18
N GLY A 395 14.25 2.02 8.48
CA GLY A 395 14.06 2.06 7.04
C GLY A 395 15.40 2.05 6.29
N THR A 396 16.29 1.12 6.64
CA THR A 396 17.59 0.94 5.97
C THR A 396 17.68 -0.43 5.34
N LEU A 397 18.23 -0.48 4.12
CA LEU A 397 18.32 -1.70 3.32
C LEU A 397 19.78 -1.90 2.86
N GLU A 398 20.33 -3.09 3.09
CA GLU A 398 21.65 -3.50 2.62
C GLU A 398 21.49 -4.45 1.42
N VAL A 399 22.03 -4.06 0.26
CA VAL A 399 21.86 -4.79 -1.00
C VAL A 399 23.19 -4.92 -1.72
N GLU A 400 23.37 -6.06 -2.36
CA GLU A 400 24.42 -6.34 -3.32
C GLU A 400 23.78 -6.51 -4.71
N PHE A 401 24.11 -5.60 -5.62
CA PHE A 401 23.55 -5.58 -6.97
C PHE A 401 24.25 -6.61 -7.87
N PRO A 402 23.51 -7.25 -8.79
CA PRO A 402 24.12 -8.19 -9.74
C PRO A 402 25.00 -7.49 -10.77
N ASP A 403 26.00 -8.19 -11.29
CA ASP A 403 26.74 -7.73 -12.46
C ASP A 403 25.88 -7.97 -13.72
N LEU A 404 25.53 -6.88 -14.42
CA LEU A 404 24.69 -6.92 -15.61
C LEU A 404 25.53 -6.68 -16.86
N HIS A 405 25.40 -7.58 -17.84
CA HIS A 405 26.09 -7.46 -19.13
C HIS A 405 25.28 -6.63 -20.13
N PRO A 406 25.95 -5.88 -21.03
CA PRO A 406 25.31 -4.99 -21.99
C PRO A 406 24.42 -5.71 -23.02
N GLY A 407 24.62 -7.01 -23.27
CA GLY A 407 23.79 -7.81 -24.18
C GLY A 407 23.70 -7.27 -25.61
N GLU A 408 22.74 -7.75 -26.39
CA GLU A 408 22.47 -7.27 -27.77
C GLU A 408 21.72 -5.93 -27.79
N ASP A 409 20.83 -5.69 -26.83
CA ASP A 409 20.04 -4.45 -26.70
C ASP A 409 20.38 -3.70 -25.41
N LEU A 410 21.36 -2.80 -25.50
CA LEU A 410 21.84 -2.01 -24.37
C LEU A 410 20.76 -1.10 -23.78
N GLU A 411 19.88 -0.51 -24.60
CA GLU A 411 18.86 0.43 -24.13
C GLU A 411 17.78 -0.29 -23.31
N ARG A 412 17.35 -1.46 -23.80
CA ARG A 412 16.44 -2.34 -23.05
C ARG A 412 17.07 -2.80 -21.74
N ASN A 413 18.32 -3.26 -21.75
CA ASN A 413 19.02 -3.71 -20.53
C ASN A 413 19.17 -2.58 -19.50
N ARG A 414 19.46 -1.35 -19.94
CA ARG A 414 19.48 -0.17 -19.07
C ARG A 414 18.10 0.16 -18.49
N THR A 415 17.04 -0.06 -19.26
CA THR A 415 15.66 0.14 -18.82
C THR A 415 15.25 -0.88 -17.76
N VAL A 416 15.61 -2.15 -17.96
CA VAL A 416 15.42 -3.23 -16.99
C VAL A 416 16.23 -2.97 -15.71
N ALA A 417 17.48 -2.55 -15.82
CA ALA A 417 18.30 -2.16 -14.68
C ALA A 417 17.70 -0.95 -13.91
N ALA A 418 17.16 0.04 -14.63
CA ALA A 418 16.47 1.17 -14.01
C ALA A 418 15.21 0.73 -13.25
N LEU A 419 14.46 -0.27 -13.77
CA LEU A 419 13.32 -0.85 -13.09
C LEU A 419 13.71 -1.60 -11.81
N LEU A 420 14.78 -2.39 -11.86
CA LEU A 420 15.33 -3.07 -10.68
C LEU A 420 15.70 -2.05 -9.60
N VAL A 421 16.47 -1.02 -9.97
CA VAL A 421 16.87 0.07 -9.07
C VAL A 421 15.66 0.80 -8.49
N ARG A 422 14.64 1.07 -9.32
CA ARG A 422 13.40 1.70 -8.87
C ARG A 422 12.71 0.88 -7.77
N ARG A 423 12.52 -0.43 -7.98
CA ARG A 423 11.87 -1.32 -6.99
C ARG A 423 12.62 -1.31 -5.65
N ILE A 424 13.95 -1.37 -5.69
CA ILE A 424 14.80 -1.38 -4.49
C ILE A 424 14.74 -0.03 -3.75
N ILE A 425 14.80 1.09 -4.49
CA ILE A 425 14.72 2.44 -3.91
C ILE A 425 13.34 2.70 -3.30
N GLU A 426 12.25 2.20 -3.90
CA GLU A 426 10.88 2.42 -3.43
C GLU A 426 10.64 1.94 -2.00
N VAL A 427 11.35 0.90 -1.55
CA VAL A 427 11.28 0.37 -0.16
C VAL A 427 11.75 1.40 0.87
N VAL A 428 12.74 2.22 0.53
CA VAL A 428 13.35 3.19 1.45
C VAL A 428 12.90 4.63 1.15
N SER A 429 12.29 4.87 -0.01
CA SER A 429 11.96 6.22 -0.44
C SER A 429 10.77 6.82 0.33
N PRO A 430 10.92 8.04 0.87
CA PRO A 430 9.80 8.77 1.48
C PRO A 430 8.82 9.33 0.43
N GLU A 431 9.18 9.35 -0.84
CA GLU A 431 8.38 9.98 -1.90
C GLU A 431 7.09 9.20 -2.17
N THR A 432 5.98 9.89 -2.40
CA THR A 432 4.68 9.27 -2.70
C THR A 432 4.65 8.66 -4.09
N HIS A 433 5.38 9.26 -5.02
CA HIS A 433 5.45 8.82 -6.40
C HIS A 433 6.81 8.19 -6.66
N SER A 434 6.79 7.08 -7.37
CA SER A 434 8.00 6.44 -7.83
C SER A 434 8.84 7.36 -8.74
N PRO A 435 10.18 7.26 -8.69
CA PRO A 435 11.04 8.01 -9.61
C PRO A 435 10.80 7.60 -11.07
N ALA A 436 10.80 8.60 -11.95
CA ALA A 436 10.71 8.36 -13.39
C ALA A 436 11.95 7.64 -13.90
N LEU A 437 11.79 6.65 -14.79
CA LEU A 437 12.93 5.87 -15.30
C LEU A 437 14.04 6.69 -15.98
N PRO A 438 13.75 7.79 -16.71
CA PRO A 438 14.80 8.64 -17.26
C PRO A 438 15.71 9.25 -16.19
N SER A 439 15.18 9.61 -15.01
CA SER A 439 16.01 10.19 -13.94
C SER A 439 16.95 9.16 -13.29
N LEU A 440 16.64 7.86 -13.42
CA LEU A 440 17.46 6.77 -12.91
C LEU A 440 18.60 6.37 -13.85
N GLN A 441 18.64 6.84 -15.09
CA GLN A 441 19.68 6.46 -16.06
C GLN A 441 21.10 6.82 -15.62
N GLY A 442 21.25 7.94 -14.90
CA GLY A 442 22.51 8.30 -14.26
C GLY A 442 22.89 7.34 -13.13
N THR A 443 21.92 6.93 -12.32
CA THR A 443 22.09 5.95 -11.23
C THR A 443 22.46 4.57 -11.77
N VAL A 444 21.82 4.10 -12.85
CA VAL A 444 22.15 2.83 -13.52
C VAL A 444 23.61 2.81 -13.95
N SER A 445 24.12 3.92 -14.49
CA SER A 445 25.52 4.00 -14.95
C SER A 445 26.53 4.00 -13.80
N ARG A 446 26.11 4.39 -12.58
CA ARG A 446 26.94 4.33 -11.36
C ARG A 446 26.91 2.96 -10.71
N LEU A 447 25.75 2.31 -10.67
CA LEU A 447 25.57 0.99 -10.05
C LEU A 447 26.02 -0.15 -10.97
N PHE A 448 25.85 0.01 -12.29
CA PHE A 448 26.21 -0.98 -13.32
C PHE A 448 27.16 -0.35 -14.35
N PRO A 449 28.48 -0.25 -14.05
CA PRO A 449 29.44 0.41 -14.93
C PRO A 449 29.49 -0.15 -16.36
N ARG A 450 29.24 -1.45 -16.53
CA ARG A 450 29.20 -2.12 -17.84
C ARG A 450 28.05 -1.68 -18.74
N LEU A 451 27.04 -1.04 -18.18
CA LEU A 451 25.90 -0.50 -18.92
C LEU A 451 26.05 0.99 -19.23
N ALA A 452 27.15 1.64 -18.86
CA ALA A 452 27.34 3.08 -19.05
C ALA A 452 27.37 3.48 -20.54
N THR A 453 26.93 4.70 -20.82
CA THR A 453 26.89 5.27 -22.19
C THR A 453 27.63 6.60 -22.22
N PRO A 454 28.04 7.12 -23.39
CA PRO A 454 28.67 8.44 -23.48
C PRO A 454 27.80 9.57 -22.91
N ALA A 455 26.48 9.44 -23.01
CA ALA A 455 25.52 10.38 -22.43
C ALA A 455 25.45 10.31 -20.88
N HIS A 456 25.81 9.17 -20.30
CA HIS A 456 25.82 8.93 -18.86
C HIS A 456 27.12 8.23 -18.45
N PRO A 457 28.23 8.99 -18.32
CA PRO A 457 29.54 8.42 -18.02
C PRO A 457 29.57 7.83 -16.60
N THR A 458 30.42 6.82 -16.42
CA THR A 458 30.72 6.27 -15.09
C THR A 458 31.40 7.34 -14.25
N SER A 459 30.82 7.64 -13.09
CA SER A 459 31.48 8.38 -12.01
C SER A 459 31.55 7.43 -10.83
N GLN A 460 32.68 7.39 -10.12
CA GLN A 460 32.82 6.65 -8.85
C GLN A 460 32.53 7.59 -7.67
N PRO A 461 31.30 7.71 -7.17
CA PRO A 461 31.08 8.29 -5.86
C PRO A 461 31.07 7.21 -4.78
N ALA A 462 31.65 7.53 -3.62
CA ALA A 462 31.49 6.74 -2.39
C ALA A 462 30.02 6.72 -1.89
N SER A 463 29.26 7.78 -2.19
CA SER A 463 27.83 7.87 -1.85
C SER A 463 27.10 8.90 -2.72
N PHE A 464 25.82 8.68 -3.04
CA PHE A 464 25.00 9.66 -3.77
C PHE A 464 23.51 9.60 -3.40
N ASN A 465 22.78 10.69 -3.67
CA ASN A 465 21.35 10.80 -3.40
C ASN A 465 20.50 10.65 -4.67
N ILE A 466 19.37 9.96 -4.57
CA ILE A 466 18.34 9.85 -5.62
C ILE A 466 16.97 9.58 -4.97
N ALA A 467 15.91 10.24 -5.42
CA ALA A 467 14.54 10.06 -4.89
C ALA A 467 14.45 10.10 -3.35
N SER A 468 15.19 11.04 -2.75
CA SER A 468 15.32 11.21 -1.30
C SER A 468 15.89 9.99 -0.55
N VAL A 469 16.65 9.13 -1.25
CA VAL A 469 17.40 7.99 -0.72
C VAL A 469 18.90 8.23 -0.93
N LEU A 470 19.69 8.06 0.13
CA LEU A 470 21.14 8.07 0.14
C LEU A 470 21.66 6.64 -0.04
N LEU A 471 22.35 6.40 -1.15
CA LEU A 471 23.10 5.18 -1.40
C LEU A 471 24.53 5.40 -0.98
N SER A 472 25.02 4.60 -0.02
CA SER A 472 26.40 4.63 0.46
C SER A 472 27.06 3.29 0.17
N ARG A 473 28.23 3.30 -0.47
CA ARG A 473 29.00 2.09 -0.71
C ARG A 473 29.66 1.65 0.60
N LEU A 474 29.47 0.40 1.00
CA LEU A 474 30.14 -0.19 2.15
C LEU A 474 31.51 -0.73 1.73
N PRO A 475 32.56 -0.62 2.58
CA PRO A 475 33.86 -1.20 2.28
C PRO A 475 33.76 -2.73 2.23
N ASP A 476 34.41 -3.33 1.23
CA ASP A 476 34.47 -4.77 1.07
C ASP A 476 35.18 -5.36 2.31
N GLY A 477 34.43 -6.08 3.14
CA GLY A 477 35.00 -6.80 4.27
C GLY A 477 36.08 -7.74 3.78
N SER A 478 37.22 -7.76 4.46
CA SER A 478 38.38 -8.58 4.16
C SER A 478 38.05 -10.07 4.07
N SER A 479 37.70 -10.55 2.88
CA SER A 479 37.90 -11.93 2.48
C SER A 479 38.62 -11.93 1.13
N SER A 480 39.92 -12.18 1.23
CA SER A 480 40.79 -12.54 0.12
C SER A 480 40.18 -13.68 -0.71
N SER A 481 39.69 -13.37 -1.91
CA SER A 481 39.78 -14.29 -3.02
C SER A 481 39.93 -13.48 -4.31
N SER A 482 41.12 -13.58 -4.86
CA SER A 482 41.54 -13.01 -6.13
C SER A 482 40.90 -13.79 -7.29
N SER A 483 39.70 -13.38 -7.72
CA SER A 483 39.20 -13.61 -9.08
C SER A 483 37.79 -13.01 -9.25
N GLY A 484 37.68 -11.93 -10.01
CA GLY A 484 36.39 -11.29 -10.35
C GLY A 484 36.11 -10.05 -9.50
N ALA A 485 35.73 -8.95 -10.14
CA ALA A 485 35.26 -7.75 -9.45
C ALA A 485 34.05 -8.11 -8.58
N GLY A 486 34.27 -8.28 -7.27
CA GLY A 486 33.22 -8.58 -6.30
C GLY A 486 32.12 -7.52 -6.37
N ALA A 487 30.87 -7.96 -6.32
CA ALA A 487 29.74 -7.05 -6.37
C ALA A 487 29.75 -6.14 -5.14
N ALA A 488 29.75 -4.82 -5.37
CA ALA A 488 29.84 -3.85 -4.30
C ALA A 488 28.57 -3.89 -3.43
N ARG A 489 28.77 -3.89 -2.11
CA ARG A 489 27.67 -3.77 -1.13
C ARG A 489 27.23 -2.31 -0.98
N TRP A 490 25.92 -2.09 -0.96
CA TRP A 490 25.33 -0.76 -0.84
C TRP A 490 24.36 -0.69 0.34
N LEU A 491 24.52 0.35 1.14
CA LEU A 491 23.57 0.73 2.19
C LEU A 491 22.64 1.82 1.65
N LEU A 492 21.35 1.51 1.58
CA LEU A 492 20.29 2.43 1.24
C LEU A 492 19.67 2.96 2.53
N SER A 493 19.60 4.28 2.64
CA SER A 493 18.98 4.96 3.77
C SER A 493 18.25 6.20 3.30
N ARG A 494 17.29 6.69 4.07
CA ARG A 494 16.61 7.94 3.72
C ARG A 494 17.59 9.12 3.79
N ALA A 495 17.67 9.91 2.73
CA ALA A 495 18.58 11.06 2.65
C ALA A 495 18.19 12.12 3.71
N PRO A 496 19.12 12.83 4.36
CA PRO A 496 18.80 13.85 5.36
C PRO A 496 17.81 14.91 4.87
N TYR A 497 17.03 15.51 5.78
CA TYR A 497 16.03 16.53 5.42
C TYR A 497 16.73 17.73 4.77
N PRO A 498 16.34 18.13 3.54
CA PRO A 498 16.88 19.33 2.93
C PRO A 498 16.42 20.55 3.73
N ALA A 499 17.34 21.46 4.05
CA ALA A 499 17.09 22.66 4.84
C ALA A 499 15.92 23.56 4.38
N PRO A 500 15.58 23.71 3.08
CA PRO A 500 14.49 24.59 2.66
C PRO A 500 13.07 24.02 2.85
N ASN A 501 12.92 22.70 3.05
CA ASN A 501 11.59 22.09 3.12
C ASN A 501 11.11 21.98 4.58
N PRO A 502 9.82 22.22 4.85
CA PRO A 502 9.26 21.97 6.18
C PRO A 502 9.43 20.49 6.52
N LEU A 503 9.81 20.24 7.78
CA LEU A 503 9.96 18.88 8.29
C LEU A 503 8.60 18.17 8.30
N PRO A 504 8.55 16.85 8.10
CA PRO A 504 7.30 16.10 8.16
C PRO A 504 6.77 16.10 9.59
N GLU A 505 5.54 16.56 9.77
CA GLU A 505 4.86 16.55 11.05
C GLU A 505 3.49 15.87 10.93
N ALA A 506 3.17 15.00 11.89
CA ALA A 506 1.84 14.41 12.01
C ALA A 506 1.20 14.81 13.34
N HIS A 507 0.15 15.62 13.27
CA HIS A 507 -0.53 16.14 14.46
C HIS A 507 -1.71 15.29 14.91
N TYR A 508 -1.74 14.98 16.19
CA TYR A 508 -2.84 14.31 16.88
C TYR A 508 -3.39 15.27 17.92
N PHE A 509 -4.72 15.33 18.00
CA PHE A 509 -5.40 16.21 18.93
C PHE A 509 -6.48 15.42 19.66
N GLN A 510 -6.47 15.52 20.99
CA GLN A 510 -7.49 14.93 21.84
C GLN A 510 -8.17 16.04 22.65
N ALA A 511 -9.37 16.40 22.22
CA ALA A 511 -10.20 17.42 22.90
C ALA A 511 -10.93 16.87 24.14
N LYS A 512 -11.20 15.56 24.18
CA LYS A 512 -11.97 14.93 25.25
C LYS A 512 -11.11 14.78 26.51
N GLY A 513 -11.49 15.48 27.58
CA GLY A 513 -10.78 15.47 28.86
C GLY A 513 -10.27 16.84 29.31
N PHE A 514 -10.35 17.88 28.47
CA PHE A 514 -10.07 19.25 28.88
C PHE A 514 -11.08 19.69 29.97
N PRO A 515 -10.62 20.13 31.16
CA PRO A 515 -11.52 20.72 32.14
C PRO A 515 -12.15 21.98 31.54
N HIS A 516 -13.49 22.10 31.63
CA HIS A 516 -14.21 23.24 31.04
C HIS A 516 -13.89 24.58 31.72
N HIS A 517 -13.29 24.56 32.92
CA HIS A 517 -12.82 25.75 33.63
C HIS A 517 -11.43 25.49 34.24
N GLY A 518 -10.58 26.52 34.21
CA GLY A 518 -9.13 26.44 34.45
C GLY A 518 -8.69 25.73 35.72
N HIS A 519 -7.47 25.20 35.66
CA HIS A 519 -6.69 24.60 36.75
C HIS A 519 -7.40 23.47 37.51
N GLY A 520 -7.54 22.31 36.87
CA GLY A 520 -7.96 21.07 37.52
C GLY A 520 -7.25 19.86 36.94
N VAL A 521 -6.69 19.02 37.83
CA VAL A 521 -5.97 17.78 37.50
C VAL A 521 -6.76 16.93 36.52
N VAL A 522 -6.11 16.48 35.43
CA VAL A 522 -6.70 15.63 34.40
C VAL A 522 -7.14 14.30 35.04
N ARG A 523 -8.44 14.13 35.29
CA ARG A 523 -8.97 12.89 35.88
C ARG A 523 -8.96 11.77 34.84
N MET A 524 -8.05 10.81 35.00
CA MET A 524 -7.94 9.65 34.11
C MET A 524 -9.24 8.85 34.09
N LYS A 525 -9.76 8.53 32.90
CA LYS A 525 -10.87 7.57 32.80
C LYS A 525 -10.36 6.13 33.02
N PRO A 526 -11.14 5.28 33.72
CA PRO A 526 -10.72 3.92 34.10
C PRO A 526 -10.73 2.88 32.96
N ARG A 527 -11.36 3.16 31.81
CA ARG A 527 -11.38 2.25 30.65
C ARG A 527 -10.78 2.93 29.41
N TRP A 528 -10.03 2.19 28.59
CA TRP A 528 -9.63 2.54 27.22
C TRP A 528 -10.87 2.76 26.34
N THR A 529 -11.56 3.89 26.52
CA THR A 529 -12.83 4.19 25.88
C THR A 529 -12.63 5.22 24.78
N TYR A 530 -12.51 4.68 23.56
CA TYR A 530 -12.74 5.32 22.26
C TYR A 530 -12.01 6.64 21.97
N VAL A 531 -10.75 6.53 21.57
CA VAL A 531 -10.18 7.41 20.54
C VAL A 531 -10.35 6.67 19.21
N ARG A 532 -10.91 7.32 18.18
CA ARG A 532 -10.93 6.74 16.82
C ARG A 532 -9.49 6.34 16.48
N LYS A 533 -9.25 5.07 16.15
CA LYS A 533 -7.94 4.61 15.68
C LYS A 533 -7.60 5.43 14.43
N LYS A 534 -6.71 6.42 14.58
CA LYS A 534 -6.32 7.29 13.48
C LYS A 534 -4.85 7.06 13.20
N TRP A 535 -4.59 6.21 12.23
CA TRP A 535 -3.27 6.09 11.62
C TRP A 535 -2.93 7.39 10.90
N ARG A 536 -1.67 7.82 11.01
CA ARG A 536 -1.11 8.87 10.15
C ARG A 536 0.22 8.41 9.60
N LEU A 537 0.50 8.86 8.38
CA LEU A 537 1.75 8.58 7.73
C LEU A 537 2.80 9.62 8.14
N PHE A 538 3.91 9.16 8.68
CA PHE A 538 5.09 9.95 8.97
C PHE A 538 6.18 9.70 7.91
N ASP A 539 6.72 10.80 7.36
CA ASP A 539 7.83 10.78 6.39
C ASP A 539 7.63 9.86 5.18
N GLY A 540 6.39 9.49 4.85
CA GLY A 540 6.10 8.57 3.74
C GLY A 540 6.39 7.08 4.02
N ARG A 541 7.00 6.74 5.15
CA ARG A 541 7.52 5.40 5.48
C ARG A 541 6.90 4.75 6.71
N PHE A 542 6.47 5.52 7.71
CA PHE A 542 6.00 4.96 8.98
C PHE A 542 4.52 5.28 9.19
N TRP A 543 3.69 4.25 9.28
CA TRP A 543 2.34 4.38 9.82
C TRP A 543 2.44 4.47 11.34
N VAL A 544 1.96 5.56 11.92
CA VAL A 544 1.95 5.76 13.37
C VAL A 544 0.51 5.88 13.87
N LEU A 545 0.16 5.04 14.83
CA LEU A 545 -1.09 5.10 15.56
C LEU A 545 -0.80 5.52 16.99
N LEU A 546 -1.44 6.60 17.45
CA LEU A 546 -1.41 7.01 18.85
C LEU A 546 -2.78 6.79 19.49
N ARG A 547 -2.81 6.10 20.63
CA ARG A 547 -3.98 5.93 21.49
C ARG A 547 -3.76 6.78 22.74
N LEU A 548 -4.48 7.90 22.81
CA LEU A 548 -4.26 8.95 23.80
C LEU A 548 -5.28 8.85 24.95
N ARG A 549 -4.82 8.84 26.21
CA ARG A 549 -5.70 8.95 27.40
C ARG A 549 -5.75 10.36 27.98
N ILE A 550 -4.73 11.19 27.72
CA ILE A 550 -4.68 12.58 28.16
C ILE A 550 -5.15 13.53 27.06
N PRO A 551 -5.86 14.62 27.42
CA PRO A 551 -6.16 15.70 26.49
C PRO A 551 -4.88 16.44 26.14
N GLY A 552 -4.79 16.93 24.91
CA GLY A 552 -3.64 17.71 24.47
C GLY A 552 -3.30 17.50 23.00
N ARG A 553 -2.25 18.20 22.57
CA ARG A 553 -1.72 18.11 21.21
C ARG A 553 -0.44 17.27 21.24
N PHE A 554 -0.43 16.23 20.42
CA PHE A 554 0.75 15.41 20.18
C PHE A 554 1.20 15.62 18.75
N THR A 555 2.49 15.75 18.55
CA THR A 555 3.08 15.89 17.22
C THR A 555 4.12 14.79 17.05
N VAL A 556 4.01 14.02 15.98
CA VAL A 556 5.09 13.13 15.55
C VAL A 556 5.95 13.92 14.58
N ALA A 557 7.21 14.13 14.93
CA ALA A 557 8.19 14.86 14.13
C ALA A 557 9.54 14.10 14.14
N PRO A 558 10.51 14.46 13.29
CA PRO A 558 11.80 13.78 13.27
C PRO A 558 12.54 13.90 14.62
N PHE A 559 13.32 12.88 14.99
CA PHE A 559 14.19 12.93 16.15
C PHE A 559 15.23 14.06 16.00
N ARG A 560 15.34 14.96 16.99
CA ARG A 560 16.24 16.13 16.95
C ARG A 560 17.25 16.14 18.10
N PRO A 561 18.46 16.66 17.87
CA PRO A 561 19.48 16.76 18.92
C PRO A 561 19.06 17.72 20.06
N GLU A 562 18.28 18.76 19.74
CA GLU A 562 17.78 19.75 20.70
C GLU A 562 16.97 19.13 21.84
N HIS A 563 16.10 18.16 21.52
CA HIS A 563 15.25 17.49 22.50
C HIS A 563 15.90 16.21 23.07
N SER A 564 16.96 15.70 22.43
CA SER A 564 17.63 14.47 22.86
C SER A 564 18.25 14.59 24.24
N LYS A 565 18.84 15.73 24.59
CA LYS A 565 19.48 15.92 25.90
C LYS A 565 18.46 15.88 27.04
N ALA A 566 17.32 16.56 26.88
CA ALA A 566 16.24 16.57 27.86
C ALA A 566 15.60 15.18 28.01
N PHE A 567 15.36 14.48 26.89
CA PHE A 567 14.80 13.13 26.92
C PHE A 567 15.74 12.12 27.61
N LYS A 568 17.03 12.14 27.28
CA LYS A 568 18.02 11.26 27.92
C LYS A 568 18.17 11.52 29.42
N ALA A 569 17.92 12.76 29.87
CA ALA A 569 17.94 13.11 31.29
C ALA A 569 16.71 12.60 32.05
N ALA A 570 15.58 12.43 31.34
CA ALA A 570 14.34 11.91 31.90
C ALA A 570 14.21 10.37 31.85
N LEU A 571 15.16 9.68 31.19
CA LEU A 571 15.22 8.22 31.15
C LEU A 571 16.04 7.66 32.31
N GLY A 572 15.73 6.43 32.73
CA GLY A 572 16.57 5.67 33.65
C GLY A 572 17.95 5.38 33.06
N ARG A 573 18.94 5.03 33.91
CA ARG A 573 20.31 4.73 33.46
C ARG A 573 20.35 3.60 32.44
N GLU A 574 19.64 2.51 32.70
CA GLU A 574 19.58 1.33 31.82
C GLU A 574 18.92 1.65 30.47
N GLU A 575 17.79 2.37 30.49
CA GLU A 575 17.07 2.79 29.28
C GLU A 575 17.91 3.73 28.41
N ARG A 576 18.70 4.61 29.03
CA ARG A 576 19.63 5.48 28.32
C ARG A 576 20.74 4.69 27.64
N GLU A 577 21.35 3.73 28.33
CA GLU A 577 22.37 2.85 27.75
C GLU A 577 21.79 2.02 26.59
N ARG A 578 20.58 1.49 26.77
CA ARG A 578 19.82 0.80 25.71
C ARG A 578 19.55 1.69 24.50
N LEU A 579 19.07 2.92 24.70
CA LEU A 579 18.82 3.87 23.62
C LEU A 579 20.10 4.17 22.82
N GLU A 580 21.24 4.37 23.49
CA GLU A 580 22.50 4.62 22.82
C GLU A 580 22.98 3.41 22.01
N ALA A 581 22.86 2.20 22.57
CA ALA A 581 23.15 0.97 21.84
C ALA A 581 22.24 0.79 20.62
N LEU A 582 20.94 1.04 20.75
CA LEU A 582 19.97 0.96 19.64
C LEU A 582 20.25 2.00 18.55
N LEU A 583 20.59 3.23 18.93
CA LEU A 583 20.94 4.28 17.96
C LEU A 583 22.24 3.99 17.20
N VAL A 584 23.20 3.30 17.82
CA VAL A 584 24.44 2.87 17.14
C VAL A 584 24.16 1.66 16.25
N GLY A 585 23.38 0.69 16.72
CA GLY A 585 23.08 -0.56 16.01
C GLY A 585 22.11 -0.38 14.85
N HIS A 586 20.96 0.27 15.06
CA HIS A 586 19.86 0.31 14.10
C HIS A 586 19.80 1.61 13.28
N ALA A 587 20.27 2.74 13.80
CA ALA A 587 20.15 4.04 13.13
C ALA A 587 21.46 4.87 13.14
N PRO A 588 22.55 4.36 12.54
CA PRO A 588 23.84 5.03 12.59
C PRO A 588 23.86 6.38 11.84
N GLY A 589 24.82 7.23 12.21
CA GLY A 589 25.09 8.50 11.51
C GLY A 589 23.89 9.44 11.45
N LYS A 590 23.51 9.87 10.24
CA LYS A 590 22.42 10.81 10.00
C LYS A 590 21.03 10.15 9.96
N VAL A 591 20.97 8.82 9.91
CA VAL A 591 19.70 8.06 9.83
C VAL A 591 18.85 8.27 11.07
N ARG A 592 19.46 8.39 12.25
CA ARG A 592 18.75 8.64 13.52
C ARG A 592 17.81 9.85 13.49
N TYR A 593 18.16 10.89 12.72
CA TYR A 593 17.34 12.10 12.62
C TYR A 593 16.15 11.96 11.67
N THR A 594 15.96 10.77 11.10
CA THR A 594 14.81 10.42 10.24
C THR A 594 13.80 9.54 10.96
N LEU A 595 14.08 9.16 12.20
CA LEU A 595 13.20 8.35 13.01
C LEU A 595 12.00 9.17 13.52
N PRO A 596 10.78 8.58 13.58
CA PRO A 596 9.64 9.22 14.19
C PRO A 596 9.85 9.36 15.70
N ALA A 597 9.73 10.58 16.21
CA ALA A 597 9.68 10.89 17.64
C ALA A 597 8.33 11.54 18.00
N VAL A 598 7.78 11.19 19.15
CA VAL A 598 6.52 11.76 19.65
C VAL A 598 6.84 12.91 20.60
N TYR A 599 6.23 14.05 20.32
CA TYR A 599 6.31 15.27 21.12
C TYR A 599 4.95 15.57 21.72
N TYR A 600 4.92 16.00 22.98
CA TYR A 600 3.71 16.43 23.67
C TYR A 600 3.78 17.92 24.00
N ASP A 601 2.76 18.66 23.58
CA ASP A 601 2.58 20.08 23.85
C ASP A 601 1.73 20.25 25.11
N GLY A 602 2.37 20.12 26.27
CA GLY A 602 1.77 20.25 27.59
C GLY A 602 2.73 19.83 28.71
N VAL A 603 2.32 20.02 29.96
CA VAL A 603 3.05 19.55 31.15
C VAL A 603 2.50 18.18 31.53
N VAL A 604 3.38 17.20 31.74
CA VAL A 604 3.01 15.88 32.26
C VAL A 604 3.74 15.67 33.57
N ASP A 605 3.01 15.60 34.68
CA ASP A 605 3.54 15.02 35.93
C ASP A 605 3.50 13.50 35.78
N LEU A 606 4.65 12.90 35.44
CA LEU A 606 4.81 11.46 35.28
C LEU A 606 5.01 10.74 36.63
N GLU A 607 5.46 11.48 37.64
CA GLU A 607 5.65 11.01 39.01
C GLU A 607 4.83 11.90 39.95
N GLY A 608 4.04 11.30 40.83
CA GLY A 608 3.22 12.01 41.80
C GLY A 608 4.01 12.77 42.89
N ASP A 609 5.32 12.90 42.75
CA ASP A 609 6.20 13.61 43.68
C ASP A 609 6.99 14.69 42.94
N GLY A 610 6.44 15.91 42.92
CA GLY A 610 7.10 17.23 42.85
C GLY A 610 8.50 17.38 42.23
N GLY A 611 8.89 16.61 41.22
CA GLY A 611 10.26 16.51 40.73
C GLY A 611 10.40 16.82 39.25
N GLY A 612 10.90 18.02 38.95
CA GLY A 612 11.52 18.32 37.65
C GLY A 612 10.60 18.85 36.55
N THR A 613 10.16 20.11 36.69
CA THR A 613 9.50 20.85 35.60
C THR A 613 10.54 21.24 34.54
N VAL A 614 10.47 20.66 33.34
CA VAL A 614 11.28 21.12 32.20
C VAL A 614 10.34 21.76 31.17
N PRO A 615 10.32 23.10 31.03
CA PRO A 615 9.56 23.74 29.97
C PRO A 615 10.20 23.43 28.61
N GLY A 616 9.40 22.97 27.65
CA GLY A 616 9.82 22.88 26.26
C GLY A 616 10.11 24.28 25.72
N ARG A 617 11.39 24.63 25.56
CA ARG A 617 11.79 25.80 24.75
C ARG A 617 11.97 25.34 23.30
N GLY A 618 11.14 25.88 22.42
CA GLY A 618 11.08 25.56 20.99
C GLY A 618 9.68 25.04 20.64
N GLY A 619 9.09 25.46 19.52
CA GLY A 619 7.68 25.22 19.18
C GLY A 619 7.22 23.76 19.08
N LEU A 620 8.10 22.78 19.28
CA LEU A 620 7.79 21.37 19.52
C LEU A 620 7.97 21.11 21.03
N GLY A 621 6.93 20.64 21.71
CA GLY A 621 6.95 20.38 23.15
C GLY A 621 7.95 19.29 23.59
N MET A 622 7.76 18.70 24.79
CA MET A 622 8.70 17.70 25.31
C MET A 622 8.64 16.40 24.49
N MET A 623 9.80 15.82 24.16
CA MET A 623 9.86 14.50 23.54
C MET A 623 9.53 13.42 24.57
N VAL A 624 8.55 12.57 24.27
CA VAL A 624 8.03 11.55 25.20
C VAL A 624 8.32 10.12 24.76
N ALA A 625 8.49 9.88 23.46
CA ALA A 625 8.78 8.55 22.93
C ALA A 625 9.53 8.59 21.60
N LEU A 626 10.23 7.49 21.32
CA LEU A 626 10.83 7.15 20.03
C LEU A 626 10.25 5.81 19.56
N PRO A 627 9.03 5.82 18.99
CA PRO A 627 8.23 4.62 18.76
C PRO A 627 8.87 3.53 17.91
N SER A 628 9.68 3.90 16.91
CA SER A 628 10.38 2.94 16.03
C SER A 628 11.41 2.08 16.75
N LEU A 629 11.95 2.56 17.87
CA LEU A 629 12.92 1.82 18.70
C LEU A 629 12.29 1.28 19.99
N GLY A 630 10.98 1.47 20.20
CA GLY A 630 10.26 1.05 21.41
C GLY A 630 10.65 1.83 22.69
N VAL A 631 11.47 2.87 22.59
CA VAL A 631 11.97 3.62 23.76
C VAL A 631 10.99 4.74 24.11
N HIS A 632 10.60 4.86 25.37
CA HIS A 632 9.67 5.89 25.84
C HIS A 632 9.91 6.24 27.31
N LEU A 633 9.37 7.37 27.78
CA LEU A 633 9.52 7.78 29.18
C LEU A 633 8.79 6.81 30.14
N PRO A 634 9.37 6.50 31.31
CA PRO A 634 8.71 5.70 32.34
C PRO A 634 7.31 6.24 32.68
N GLY A 635 6.33 5.35 32.84
CA GLY A 635 4.94 5.71 33.14
C GLY A 635 4.11 6.18 31.94
N LEU A 636 4.71 6.39 30.76
CA LEU A 636 3.99 6.82 29.56
C LEU A 636 2.90 5.82 29.12
N GLU A 637 3.09 4.53 29.35
CA GLU A 637 2.11 3.47 28.99
C GLU A 637 0.75 3.68 29.67
N LYS A 638 0.75 4.28 30.86
CA LYS A 638 -0.48 4.66 31.57
C LYS A 638 -1.20 5.83 30.89
N LEU A 639 -0.50 6.66 30.11
CA LEU A 639 -1.02 7.88 29.49
C LEU A 639 -1.32 7.72 28.00
N MET A 640 -0.49 6.96 27.29
CA MET A 640 -0.66 6.68 25.86
C MET A 640 -0.10 5.30 25.51
N THR A 641 -0.63 4.73 24.44
CA THR A 641 0.04 3.64 23.72
C THR A 641 0.24 4.05 22.28
N TYR A 642 1.31 3.55 21.67
CA TYR A 642 1.61 3.79 20.26
C TYR A 642 1.84 2.48 19.54
N GLU A 643 1.59 2.49 18.25
CA GLU A 643 1.83 1.37 17.34
C GLU A 643 2.46 1.94 16.08
N VAL A 644 3.54 1.32 15.60
CA VAL A 644 4.24 1.76 14.39
C VAL A 644 4.38 0.59 13.45
N ARG A 645 4.10 0.86 12.18
CA ARG A 645 4.26 -0.10 11.09
C ARG A 645 5.00 0.54 9.93
N TYR A 646 5.70 -0.27 9.16
CA TYR A 646 6.44 0.19 7.99
C TYR A 646 5.56 0.13 6.74
N LYS A 647 5.46 1.26 6.03
CA LYS A 647 4.69 1.42 4.81
C LYS A 647 5.58 1.11 3.61
N LYS A 648 5.04 0.34 2.66
CA LYS A 648 5.67 -0.02 1.37
C LYS A 648 6.78 -1.05 1.52
N VAL A 649 6.39 -2.31 1.60
CA VAL A 649 7.37 -3.37 1.43
C VAL A 649 6.97 -4.25 0.27
N ASP A 650 7.90 -4.43 -0.65
CA ASP A 650 7.78 -5.42 -1.71
C ASP A 650 7.86 -6.81 -1.06
N ARG A 651 6.81 -7.61 -1.20
CA ARG A 651 6.78 -8.98 -0.66
C ARG A 651 7.96 -9.80 -1.13
N GLU A 652 8.41 -9.59 -2.36
CA GLU A 652 9.54 -10.30 -2.95
C GLU A 652 10.85 -10.00 -2.20
N ILE A 653 10.99 -8.78 -1.68
CA ILE A 653 12.15 -8.37 -0.88
C ILE A 653 12.06 -8.96 0.54
N LEU A 654 10.86 -9.03 1.12
CA LEU A 654 10.65 -9.67 2.43
C LEU A 654 10.90 -11.17 2.41
N GLU A 655 10.45 -11.86 1.37
CA GLU A 655 10.67 -13.29 1.17
C GLU A 655 12.16 -13.63 1.15
N LYS A 656 12.99 -12.75 0.58
CA LYS A 656 14.45 -12.90 0.58
C LYS A 656 15.10 -12.69 1.94
N CYS A 657 14.58 -11.79 2.76
CA CYS A 657 15.12 -11.50 4.08
C CYS A 657 14.68 -12.53 5.16
N HIS A 658 14.02 -13.63 4.77
CA HIS A 658 13.38 -14.58 5.69
C HIS A 658 12.44 -13.92 6.72
N MET A 659 11.94 -12.72 6.39
CA MET A 659 11.00 -12.01 7.23
C MET A 659 9.61 -12.59 6.99
N SER A 660 8.92 -12.96 8.07
CA SER A 660 7.59 -13.55 7.98
C SER A 660 6.59 -12.57 7.35
N VAL A 661 6.17 -12.87 6.13
CA VAL A 661 4.99 -12.25 5.50
C VAL A 661 3.76 -12.96 6.06
N LEU A 662 2.96 -12.26 6.86
CA LEU A 662 1.67 -12.77 7.37
C LEU A 662 0.58 -12.79 6.30
#